data_AF-X8DEA5-F1
#
_entry.id   AF-X8DEA5-F1
#
_cell.length_a   1.000
_cell.length_b   1.000
_cell.length_c   1.000
_cell.angle_alpha   90.00
_cell.angle_beta   90.00
_cell.angle_gamma   90.00
#
_symmetry.space_group_name_H-M   'P 1'
#
loop_
_entity.id
_entity.type
_entity.pdbx_description
1 polymer ?
#
loop_
_entity_poly.entity_id
_entity_poly.type
_entity_poly.pdbx_seq_one_letter_code
_entity_poly.pdbx_strand_id
1 'polypeptide(L)'
;MIAREDRPGDKRLVGYVTGTADTARIRAQLAECLPSYMVPAAVVSLAALPLTVNGKLDKKALPAPEYTDIDHYRAPATLVEEILAGIYAQVLGLERVGVDDSFFDLGGDSISAIQVVWRAHGAGLIGRPRDIFVQQTVARLARVVRMADGSDGVIDEGVGSMVATPIMLWLKGIEGPIDEFNQTVVLQAPAGVTEAAVLIMLQALLDRHSMLRLRAADDGAGGWALTVPEPGTVNAADCLHVVDVLSDETLVAARSRLDPAAGVMLSGLWVAATGQLVLIIHHLAVDGVSWRILLEDLTIASTQLRGGQQVLLPPAGTSFQRWSDRLAEHARHPDVVRQAGAWRQVGSIASSLAAPRPTEDTFATAGRLTEFLDAETTHMLLGEVPAAFHAGVHEILLIAFALAWAQHLGTGAAPIAIDVEGHGRHEDLPARSGTSEGNIDLSRTVGWFTTKYPVSLAVGGLRWTQVVAGDAALGAVIKEAKEQLRAMPDGLTYGLLRYLNPEVDLPESDPAIGFNYLGRLGSPAAYASGDVWRFSQEGLSLTGAAGAMPIALPHTVELNAVTIDTDTGPHLNATWTWAPTALDRMAVTRINRLWFDALAGICAHVRRGGGGLTPSDILPARLSQQQIDGLQSRFPVADVLPLTPLQQGLLFHAGIAKSSGDDVYAVQFDIALGGVLDAERLHEAVQTVVARHPHLAARFCDQFEQPLQIIPAQPVAPWMYIELADGIADSDTEEQIEKICAAERTAVCDLAEQPAFRAVLIRVADNRYRFVLTNHHIVLDGWSMPILMQEIFAGYHGVRLPRRPRIAALSPGFPNAIRLRPSTRGARRWPDSMCPHSSARHRSCNSAGAA
;
A
#
# COMPACT_ATOMS: atom_id res chain seq x y z
N MET A 1 20.28 3.22 27.24
CA MET A 1 20.28 3.60 25.81
C MET A 1 20.29 5.10 25.70
N ILE A 2 20.89 5.66 24.65
CA ILE A 2 21.05 7.11 24.44
C ILE A 2 21.05 7.39 22.95
N ALA A 3 20.33 8.43 22.53
CA ALA A 3 20.42 8.96 21.18
C ALA A 3 21.77 9.69 21.02
N ARG A 4 22.57 9.25 20.05
CA ARG A 4 23.85 9.87 19.68
C ARG A 4 23.77 10.39 18.26
N GLU A 5 24.50 11.47 18.01
CA GLU A 5 24.65 12.11 16.72
C GLU A 5 26.15 12.08 16.38
N ASP A 6 26.60 10.93 15.87
CA ASP A 6 28.01 10.73 15.50
C ASP A 6 28.30 11.24 14.06
N ARG A 7 27.24 11.54 13.27
CA ARG A 7 27.27 12.30 12.00
C ARG A 7 26.23 13.43 12.06
N PRO A 8 26.53 14.65 11.56
CA PRO A 8 25.57 15.77 11.60
C PRO A 8 24.24 15.39 10.93
N GLY A 9 23.12 15.53 11.65
CA GLY A 9 21.78 15.23 11.15
C GLY A 9 21.31 13.77 11.31
N ASP A 10 22.16 12.85 11.76
CA ASP A 10 21.84 11.42 11.87
C ASP A 10 21.87 10.96 13.34
N LYS A 11 20.69 11.02 13.99
CA LYS A 11 20.52 10.62 15.39
C LYS A 11 20.15 9.15 15.49
N ARG A 12 21.02 8.35 16.11
CA ARG A 12 20.82 6.89 16.29
C ARG A 12 20.83 6.49 17.75
N LEU A 13 19.99 5.52 18.12
CA LEU A 13 19.99 4.94 19.47
C LEU A 13 21.18 4.01 19.66
N VAL A 14 21.98 4.22 20.71
CA VAL A 14 23.09 3.35 21.09
C VAL A 14 22.85 2.78 22.49
N GLY A 15 22.98 1.45 22.63
CA GLY A 15 22.91 0.73 23.88
C GLY A 15 24.31 0.58 24.48
N TYR A 16 24.45 0.82 25.78
CA TYR A 16 25.69 0.56 26.51
C TYR A 16 25.39 -0.43 27.62
N VAL A 17 26.15 -1.51 27.67
CA VAL A 17 25.98 -2.59 28.65
C VAL A 17 27.30 -2.80 29.38
N THR A 18 27.24 -3.14 30.66
CA THR A 18 28.41 -3.52 31.46
C THR A 18 28.40 -5.01 31.73
N GLY A 19 29.49 -5.71 31.45
CA GLY A 19 29.62 -7.16 31.65
C GLY A 19 30.10 -7.92 30.41
N THR A 20 30.10 -9.25 30.47
CA THR A 20 30.62 -10.14 29.42
C THR A 20 29.55 -10.66 28.45
N ALA A 21 28.37 -10.06 28.44
CA ALA A 21 27.26 -10.51 27.61
C ALA A 21 27.50 -10.15 26.12
N ASP A 22 27.11 -11.06 25.23
CA ASP A 22 27.25 -10.90 23.79
C ASP A 22 26.33 -9.78 23.27
N THR A 23 26.93 -8.73 22.74
CA THR A 23 26.25 -7.52 22.24
C THR A 23 25.36 -7.81 21.03
N ALA A 24 25.71 -8.79 20.18
CA ALA A 24 24.90 -9.18 19.04
C ALA A 24 23.63 -9.91 19.49
N ARG A 25 23.79 -10.85 20.44
CA ARG A 25 22.66 -11.59 21.02
C ARG A 25 21.70 -10.69 21.80
N ILE A 26 22.20 -9.71 22.56
CA ILE A 26 21.35 -8.72 23.25
C ILE A 26 20.53 -7.92 22.25
N ARG A 27 21.14 -7.47 21.16
CA ARG A 27 20.44 -6.68 20.13
C ARG A 27 19.37 -7.53 19.41
N ALA A 28 19.68 -8.78 19.08
CA ALA A 28 18.73 -9.71 18.47
C ALA A 28 17.51 -9.94 19.38
N GLN A 29 17.74 -10.19 20.67
CA GLN A 29 16.66 -10.35 21.66
C GLN A 29 15.82 -9.08 21.83
N LEU A 30 16.46 -7.90 21.76
CA LEU A 30 15.74 -6.62 21.77
C LEU A 30 14.89 -6.46 20.50
N ALA A 31 15.35 -6.91 19.33
CA ALA A 31 14.60 -6.85 18.08
C ALA A 31 13.38 -7.79 18.03
N GLU A 32 13.42 -8.88 18.79
CA GLU A 32 12.26 -9.78 18.96
C GLU A 32 11.17 -9.18 19.86
N CYS A 33 11.54 -8.26 20.76
CA CYS A 33 10.65 -7.72 21.80
C CYS A 33 10.29 -6.24 21.59
N LEU A 34 11.01 -5.51 20.73
CA LEU A 34 10.86 -4.07 20.51
C LEU A 34 10.70 -3.76 19.01
N PRO A 35 9.94 -2.70 18.66
CA PRO A 35 9.91 -2.18 17.30
C PRO A 35 11.31 -1.82 16.78
N SER A 36 11.54 -1.96 15.48
CA SER A 36 12.86 -1.81 14.83
C SER A 36 13.58 -0.49 15.14
N TYR A 37 12.84 0.60 15.33
CA TYR A 37 13.39 1.92 15.67
C TYR A 37 13.74 2.09 17.16
N MET A 38 13.21 1.23 18.05
CA MET A 38 13.58 1.19 19.47
C MET A 38 14.77 0.26 19.75
N VAL A 39 15.11 -0.59 18.79
CA VAL A 39 16.31 -1.42 18.83
C VAL A 39 17.54 -0.51 18.63
N PRO A 40 18.53 -0.54 19.54
CA PRO A 40 19.76 0.22 19.33
C PRO A 40 20.42 -0.15 18.01
N ALA A 41 20.83 0.88 17.26
CA ALA A 41 21.64 0.71 16.05
C ALA A 41 22.97 0.01 16.34
N ALA A 42 23.47 0.12 17.58
CA ALA A 42 24.60 -0.65 18.09
C ALA A 42 24.48 -0.86 19.61
N VAL A 43 25.01 -1.97 20.11
CA VAL A 43 25.18 -2.24 21.55
C VAL A 43 26.68 -2.33 21.83
N VAL A 44 27.19 -1.49 22.73
CA VAL A 44 28.61 -1.39 23.08
C VAL A 44 28.82 -1.93 24.49
N SER A 45 29.75 -2.87 24.64
CA SER A 45 30.15 -3.37 25.96
C SER A 45 31.20 -2.46 26.59
N LEU A 46 31.03 -2.14 27.87
CA LEU A 46 31.94 -1.36 28.68
C LEU A 46 32.30 -2.10 29.96
N ALA A 47 33.53 -1.92 30.46
CA ALA A 47 33.91 -2.46 31.77
C ALA A 47 33.13 -1.77 32.92
N ALA A 48 32.88 -0.48 32.81
CA ALA A 48 32.09 0.31 33.75
C ALA A 48 31.50 1.55 33.04
N LEU A 49 30.36 2.04 33.52
CA LEU A 49 29.77 3.28 33.02
C LEU A 49 30.59 4.49 33.52
N PRO A 50 31.04 5.39 32.63
CA PRO A 50 31.77 6.59 33.05
C PRO A 50 30.83 7.54 33.79
N LEU A 51 31.24 8.00 34.98
CA LEU A 51 30.47 8.92 35.81
C LEU A 51 31.20 10.27 35.92
N THR A 52 30.42 11.34 35.89
CA THR A 52 30.86 12.69 36.27
C THR A 52 31.23 12.76 37.75
N VAL A 53 31.93 13.81 38.16
CA VAL A 53 32.27 14.08 39.58
C VAL A 53 31.06 14.14 40.53
N ASN A 54 29.85 14.33 39.99
CA ASN A 54 28.59 14.34 40.75
C ASN A 54 27.85 12.99 40.73
N GLY A 55 28.48 11.91 40.27
CA GLY A 55 27.90 10.56 40.24
C GLY A 55 26.86 10.31 39.15
N LYS A 56 26.69 11.23 38.18
CA LYS A 56 25.79 11.05 37.02
C LYS A 56 26.56 10.50 35.81
N LEU A 57 25.89 9.73 34.94
CA LEU A 57 26.46 9.22 33.69
C LEU A 57 27.07 10.34 32.84
N ASP A 58 28.36 10.23 32.54
CA ASP A 58 29.05 11.14 31.63
C ASP A 58 28.83 10.68 30.18
N LYS A 59 27.82 11.27 29.53
CA LYS A 59 27.46 10.96 28.15
C LYS A 59 28.57 11.30 27.13
N LYS A 60 29.47 12.24 27.46
CA LYS A 60 30.56 12.66 26.55
C LYS A 60 31.74 11.69 26.58
N ALA A 61 31.93 10.98 27.69
CA ALA A 61 33.00 10.01 27.87
C ALA A 61 32.67 8.61 27.34
N LEU A 62 31.48 8.41 26.75
CA LEU A 62 31.07 7.13 26.18
C LEU A 62 31.71 6.93 24.79
N PRO A 63 32.32 5.76 24.52
CA PRO A 63 32.96 5.50 23.23
C PRO A 63 31.92 5.42 22.10
N ALA A 64 32.33 5.82 20.90
CA ALA A 64 31.48 5.68 19.71
C ALA A 64 31.41 4.20 19.27
N PRO A 65 30.24 3.70 18.83
CA PRO A 65 30.10 2.34 18.32
C PRO A 65 30.76 2.16 16.95
N GLU A 66 31.30 0.97 16.70
CA GLU A 66 31.66 0.51 15.36
C GLU A 66 30.42 -0.12 14.70
N TYR A 67 29.82 0.57 13.74
CA TYR A 67 28.63 0.10 13.03
C TYR A 67 29.01 -1.00 12.04
N THR A 68 28.79 -2.26 12.43
CA THR A 68 28.88 -3.40 11.51
C THR A 68 27.46 -3.70 11.01
N ASP A 69 27.25 -3.48 9.72
CA ASP A 69 25.94 -3.39 9.05
C ASP A 69 25.33 -4.80 8.82
N ILE A 70 24.73 -5.41 9.84
CA ILE A 70 24.07 -6.73 9.76
C ILE A 70 22.81 -6.74 10.64
N ASP A 71 21.66 -6.36 10.07
CA ASP A 71 20.44 -7.20 10.06
C ASP A 71 19.26 -6.47 9.39
N HIS A 72 18.53 -7.24 8.55
CA HIS A 72 17.37 -6.93 7.70
C HIS A 72 17.55 -6.17 6.38
N TYR A 73 18.72 -5.57 6.09
CA TYR A 73 18.95 -5.06 4.74
C TYR A 73 19.39 -6.19 3.80
N ARG A 74 18.45 -6.72 3.01
CA ARG A 74 18.82 -7.47 1.80
C ARG A 74 19.09 -6.48 0.68
N ALA A 75 20.35 -6.39 0.26
CA ALA A 75 20.72 -5.68 -0.95
C ALA A 75 20.08 -6.34 -2.18
N PRO A 76 19.71 -5.55 -3.20
CA PRO A 76 19.28 -6.10 -4.48
C PRO A 76 20.34 -7.02 -5.08
N ALA A 77 19.93 -8.16 -5.64
CA ALA A 77 20.83 -9.17 -6.21
C ALA A 77 20.69 -9.31 -7.73
N THR A 78 19.69 -8.64 -8.33
CA THR A 78 19.45 -8.65 -9.78
C THR A 78 19.23 -7.23 -10.27
N LEU A 79 19.51 -6.96 -11.55
CA LEU A 79 19.29 -5.64 -12.15
C LEU A 79 17.85 -5.14 -11.97
N VAL A 80 16.86 -6.02 -12.11
CA VAL A 80 15.44 -5.68 -11.90
C VAL A 80 15.18 -5.30 -10.44
N GLU A 81 15.77 -6.03 -9.49
CA GLU A 81 15.69 -5.69 -8.06
C GLU A 81 16.39 -4.36 -7.75
N GLU A 82 17.53 -4.07 -8.37
CA GLU A 82 18.27 -2.79 -8.19
C GLU A 82 17.43 -1.61 -8.67
N ILE A 83 16.87 -1.72 -9.87
CA ILE A 83 16.01 -0.70 -10.46
C ILE A 83 14.78 -0.48 -9.58
N LEU A 84 14.05 -1.55 -9.22
CA LEU A 84 12.83 -1.43 -8.42
C LEU A 84 13.10 -0.93 -6.99
N ALA A 85 14.19 -1.33 -6.35
CA ALA A 85 14.59 -0.82 -5.02
C ALA A 85 14.91 0.67 -5.07
N GLY A 86 15.63 1.11 -6.12
CA GLY A 86 15.91 2.52 -6.37
C GLY A 86 14.61 3.31 -6.58
N ILE A 87 13.68 2.78 -7.36
CA ILE A 87 12.37 3.42 -7.59
C ILE A 87 11.57 3.52 -6.29
N TYR A 88 11.51 2.46 -5.47
CA TYR A 88 10.83 2.50 -4.18
C TYR A 88 11.42 3.57 -3.26
N ALA A 89 12.75 3.60 -3.13
CA ALA A 89 13.46 4.60 -2.33
C ALA A 89 13.14 6.02 -2.81
N GLN A 90 13.17 6.25 -4.12
CA GLN A 90 12.85 7.55 -4.71
C GLN A 90 11.37 7.95 -4.57
N VAL A 91 10.42 7.02 -4.64
CA VAL A 91 8.99 7.33 -4.50
C VAL A 91 8.63 7.59 -3.03
N LEU A 92 9.21 6.82 -2.10
CA LEU A 92 8.88 6.87 -0.68
C LEU A 92 9.74 7.87 0.12
N GLY A 93 10.71 8.53 -0.51
CA GLY A 93 11.58 9.48 0.18
C GLY A 93 12.58 8.83 1.13
N LEU A 94 13.02 7.61 0.83
CA LEU A 94 13.94 6.85 1.67
C LEU A 94 15.35 6.84 1.05
N GLU A 95 16.41 6.90 1.87
CA GLU A 95 17.80 6.81 1.39
C GLU A 95 18.09 5.43 0.78
N ARG A 96 17.49 4.38 1.36
CA ARG A 96 17.70 3.00 0.95
C ARG A 96 16.47 2.15 1.27
N VAL A 97 16.11 1.25 0.36
CA VAL A 97 15.04 0.25 0.55
C VAL A 97 15.64 -1.13 0.39
N GLY A 98 15.44 -1.99 1.40
CA GLY A 98 15.74 -3.40 1.31
C GLY A 98 14.76 -4.08 0.37
N VAL A 99 15.24 -5.03 -0.44
CA VAL A 99 14.36 -5.67 -1.44
C VAL A 99 13.28 -6.57 -0.83
N ASP A 100 13.33 -6.70 0.49
CA ASP A 100 12.42 -7.48 1.30
C ASP A 100 11.40 -6.65 2.07
N ASP A 101 11.56 -5.32 2.06
CA ASP A 101 10.69 -4.38 2.75
C ASP A 101 9.33 -4.26 2.04
N SER A 102 8.25 -4.20 2.82
CA SER A 102 6.90 -4.00 2.31
C SER A 102 6.68 -2.54 1.94
N PHE A 103 6.20 -2.30 0.73
CA PHE A 103 5.89 -0.98 0.18
C PHE A 103 4.94 -0.18 1.07
N PHE A 104 3.91 -0.85 1.61
CA PHE A 104 2.90 -0.21 2.45
C PHE A 104 3.41 0.03 3.87
N ASP A 105 4.24 -0.87 4.39
CA ASP A 105 4.85 -0.70 5.72
C ASP A 105 5.86 0.47 5.71
N LEU A 106 6.48 0.72 4.54
CA LEU A 106 7.37 1.86 4.30
C LEU A 106 6.62 3.18 4.01
N GLY A 107 5.29 3.21 4.15
CA GLY A 107 4.47 4.42 3.97
C GLY A 107 4.00 4.67 2.54
N GLY A 108 4.01 3.64 1.68
CA GLY A 108 3.45 3.70 0.34
C GLY A 108 1.92 3.64 0.34
N ASP A 109 1.30 4.41 -0.55
CA ASP A 109 -0.15 4.42 -0.77
C ASP A 109 -0.50 4.04 -2.23
N SER A 110 -1.80 4.05 -2.58
CA SER A 110 -2.27 3.73 -3.93
C SER A 110 -1.69 4.66 -5.01
N ILE A 111 -1.55 5.95 -4.70
CA ILE A 111 -0.98 6.95 -5.61
C ILE A 111 0.52 6.71 -5.81
N SER A 112 1.23 6.40 -4.72
CA SER A 112 2.65 6.05 -4.74
C SER A 112 2.89 4.73 -5.47
N ALA A 113 1.99 3.75 -5.35
CA ALA A 113 2.06 2.50 -6.11
C ALA A 113 1.94 2.76 -7.62
N ILE A 114 1.02 3.65 -8.03
CA ILE A 114 0.93 4.09 -9.44
C ILE A 114 2.25 4.75 -9.88
N GLN A 115 2.85 5.61 -9.04
CA GLN A 115 4.14 6.25 -9.35
C GLN A 115 5.28 5.24 -9.50
N VAL A 116 5.33 4.19 -8.68
CA VAL A 116 6.33 3.13 -8.80
C VAL A 116 6.20 2.41 -10.14
N VAL A 117 4.99 2.04 -10.54
CA VAL A 117 4.75 1.37 -11.84
C VAL A 117 5.16 2.28 -12.98
N TRP A 118 4.77 3.55 -12.92
CA TRP A 118 5.14 4.56 -13.89
C TRP A 118 6.65 4.68 -14.08
N ARG A 119 7.42 4.83 -12.99
CA ARG A 119 8.88 4.88 -13.04
C ARG A 119 9.51 3.57 -13.48
N ALA A 120 8.89 2.43 -13.13
CA ALA A 120 9.33 1.12 -13.59
C ALA A 120 9.22 1.00 -15.11
N HIS A 121 8.10 1.44 -15.69
CA HIS A 121 7.92 1.49 -17.15
C HIS A 121 8.98 2.38 -17.82
N GLY A 122 9.26 3.55 -17.24
CA GLY A 122 10.36 4.43 -17.71
C GLY A 122 11.74 3.76 -17.68
N ALA A 123 11.95 2.80 -16.78
CA ALA A 123 13.15 1.97 -16.69
C ALA A 123 13.08 0.67 -17.54
N GLY A 124 12.08 0.53 -18.41
CA GLY A 124 11.90 -0.63 -19.28
C GLY A 124 11.24 -1.85 -18.61
N LEU A 125 10.57 -1.66 -17.49
CA LEU A 125 9.91 -2.69 -16.71
C LEU A 125 8.38 -2.56 -16.77
N ILE A 126 7.68 -3.59 -17.26
CA ILE A 126 6.21 -3.64 -17.35
C ILE A 126 5.63 -4.32 -16.11
N GLY A 127 4.79 -3.59 -15.38
CA GLY A 127 3.99 -4.08 -14.25
C GLY A 127 2.68 -3.31 -14.09
N ARG A 128 1.77 -3.78 -13.23
CA ARG A 128 0.50 -3.10 -12.91
C ARG A 128 0.48 -2.59 -11.46
N PRO A 129 -0.26 -1.52 -11.12
CA PRO A 129 -0.35 -1.03 -9.75
C PRO A 129 -0.82 -2.13 -8.79
N ARG A 130 -1.76 -2.97 -9.23
CA ARG A 130 -2.20 -4.17 -8.50
C ARG A 130 -1.08 -5.13 -8.18
N ASP A 131 -0.07 -5.28 -9.03
CA ASP A 131 1.06 -6.15 -8.76
C ASP A 131 1.83 -5.68 -7.52
N ILE A 132 1.87 -4.37 -7.22
CA ILE A 132 2.45 -3.85 -5.98
C ILE A 132 1.58 -4.21 -4.77
N PHE A 133 0.26 -4.08 -4.87
CA PHE A 133 -0.66 -4.49 -3.79
C PHE A 133 -0.55 -5.97 -3.45
N VAL A 134 -0.40 -6.82 -4.48
CA VAL A 134 -0.30 -8.29 -4.31
C VAL A 134 1.10 -8.73 -3.89
N GLN A 135 2.15 -8.15 -4.49
CA GLN A 135 3.53 -8.57 -4.28
C GLN A 135 4.21 -7.86 -3.11
N GLN A 136 3.81 -6.62 -2.81
CA GLN A 136 4.19 -5.77 -1.68
C GLN A 136 5.68 -5.48 -1.49
N THR A 137 6.61 -6.29 -1.99
CA THR A 137 8.05 -6.14 -1.78
C THR A 137 8.78 -6.18 -3.11
N VAL A 138 9.93 -5.50 -3.21
CA VAL A 138 10.74 -5.41 -4.44
C VAL A 138 11.05 -6.78 -5.04
N ALA A 139 11.52 -7.74 -4.24
CA ALA A 139 11.90 -9.05 -4.79
C ALA A 139 10.73 -9.86 -5.33
N ARG A 140 9.52 -9.62 -4.80
CA ARG A 140 8.32 -10.30 -5.29
C ARG A 140 7.78 -9.61 -6.53
N LEU A 141 7.85 -8.28 -6.56
CA LEU A 141 7.50 -7.50 -7.73
C LEU A 141 8.41 -7.84 -8.92
N ALA A 142 9.72 -7.99 -8.67
CA ALA A 142 10.71 -8.38 -9.68
C ALA A 142 10.43 -9.73 -10.37
N ARG A 143 9.57 -10.60 -9.79
CA ARG A 143 9.18 -11.90 -10.37
C ARG A 143 7.99 -11.82 -11.33
N VAL A 144 7.15 -10.79 -11.19
CA VAL A 144 5.92 -10.63 -11.98
C VAL A 144 6.05 -9.53 -13.03
N VAL A 145 6.91 -8.56 -12.75
CA VAL A 145 7.32 -7.53 -13.69
C VAL A 145 8.12 -8.15 -14.82
N ARG A 146 7.84 -7.71 -16.04
CA ARG A 146 8.51 -8.18 -17.26
C ARG A 146 9.40 -7.08 -17.78
N MET A 147 10.46 -7.42 -18.49
CA MET A 147 11.09 -6.42 -19.35
C MET A 147 10.11 -6.08 -20.46
N ALA A 148 10.08 -4.81 -20.87
CA ALA A 148 9.32 -4.41 -22.03
C ALA A 148 9.87 -5.13 -23.27
N ASP A 149 9.13 -6.11 -23.78
CA ASP A 149 9.33 -6.63 -25.12
C ASP A 149 8.84 -5.51 -26.05
N GLY A 150 9.70 -4.99 -26.92
CA GLY A 150 9.40 -3.89 -27.85
C GLY A 150 8.38 -4.25 -28.93
N SER A 151 7.28 -4.92 -28.58
CA SER A 151 6.22 -5.29 -29.50
C SER A 151 5.36 -4.08 -29.81
N ASP A 152 5.43 -3.67 -31.07
CA ASP A 152 4.57 -2.74 -31.80
C ASP A 152 3.07 -3.05 -31.61
N GLY A 153 2.49 -2.56 -30.52
CA GLY A 153 1.06 -2.25 -30.50
C GLY A 153 0.82 -1.01 -31.36
N VAL A 154 -0.32 -0.95 -32.07
CA VAL A 154 -0.76 0.30 -32.71
C VAL A 154 -0.79 1.37 -31.62
N ILE A 155 0.04 2.41 -31.77
CA ILE A 155 0.11 3.52 -30.82
C ILE A 155 -1.24 4.23 -30.86
N ASP A 156 -1.92 4.24 -29.72
CA ASP A 156 -3.16 4.96 -29.51
C ASP A 156 -2.83 6.43 -29.26
N GLU A 157 -2.74 7.21 -30.34
CA GLU A 157 -2.41 8.64 -30.31
C GLU A 157 -3.51 9.51 -29.64
N GLY A 158 -4.69 8.94 -29.41
CA GLY A 158 -5.78 9.63 -28.70
C GLY A 158 -6.36 10.86 -29.42
N VAL A 159 -6.35 10.84 -30.75
CA VAL A 159 -6.87 11.91 -31.62
C VAL A 159 -8.31 11.60 -32.05
N GLY A 160 -9.12 12.64 -32.26
CA GLY A 160 -10.48 12.53 -32.77
C GLY A 160 -11.56 12.83 -31.74
N SER A 161 -12.77 12.32 -32.02
CA SER A 161 -13.95 12.55 -31.17
C SER A 161 -13.84 11.78 -29.86
N MET A 162 -14.31 12.39 -28.77
CA MET A 162 -14.23 11.84 -27.43
C MET A 162 -15.57 11.98 -26.69
N VAL A 163 -15.89 11.02 -25.83
CA VAL A 163 -17.04 11.12 -24.93
C VAL A 163 -16.64 11.85 -23.66
N ALA A 164 -17.49 12.77 -23.17
CA ALA A 164 -17.25 13.43 -21.89
C ALA A 164 -17.26 12.40 -20.75
N THR A 165 -16.24 12.41 -19.90
CA THR A 165 -16.18 11.56 -18.70
C THR A 165 -17.12 12.10 -17.61
N PRO A 166 -17.45 11.32 -16.56
CA PRO A 166 -18.34 11.77 -15.50
C PRO A 166 -17.89 13.08 -14.85
N ILE A 167 -16.59 13.26 -14.61
CA ILE A 167 -16.07 14.48 -13.99
C ILE A 167 -16.16 15.71 -14.91
N MET A 168 -16.05 15.52 -16.23
CA MET A 168 -16.28 16.58 -17.21
C MET A 168 -17.75 17.02 -17.18
N LEU A 169 -18.68 16.07 -17.15
CA LEU A 169 -20.12 16.35 -17.07
C LEU A 169 -20.50 17.01 -15.74
N TRP A 170 -19.82 16.64 -14.64
CA TRP A 170 -19.93 17.34 -13.36
C TRP A 170 -19.50 18.80 -13.47
N LEU A 171 -18.33 19.11 -14.06
CA LEU A 171 -17.85 20.48 -14.24
C LEU A 171 -18.83 21.31 -15.08
N LYS A 172 -19.37 20.72 -16.15
CA LYS A 172 -20.37 21.38 -17.01
C LYS A 172 -21.64 21.78 -16.25
N GLY A 173 -21.97 21.06 -15.17
CA GLY A 173 -23.11 21.36 -14.30
C GLY A 173 -22.86 22.45 -13.25
N ILE A 174 -21.62 22.93 -13.09
CA ILE A 174 -21.30 23.99 -12.12
C ILE A 174 -21.76 25.35 -12.65
N GLU A 175 -22.38 26.15 -11.78
CA GLU A 175 -22.77 27.53 -12.11
C GLU A 175 -21.55 28.47 -12.17
N GLY A 176 -21.38 29.14 -13.32
CA GLY A 176 -20.33 30.15 -13.53
C GLY A 176 -19.53 29.95 -14.82
N PRO A 177 -18.61 30.86 -15.15
CA PRO A 177 -17.76 30.76 -16.33
C PRO A 177 -16.63 29.75 -16.07
N ILE A 178 -16.79 28.54 -16.60
CA ILE A 178 -15.84 27.43 -16.39
C ILE A 178 -14.66 27.43 -17.38
N ASP A 179 -14.62 28.33 -18.36
CA ASP A 179 -13.57 28.37 -19.41
C ASP A 179 -12.16 28.58 -18.87
N GLU A 180 -12.04 29.17 -17.68
CA GLU A 180 -10.77 29.43 -17.01
C GLU A 180 -10.49 28.41 -15.87
N PHE A 181 -11.30 27.35 -15.71
CA PHE A 181 -11.22 26.43 -14.57
C PHE A 181 -9.94 25.60 -14.67
N ASN A 182 -8.95 25.91 -13.82
CA ASN A 182 -7.56 25.51 -14.05
C ASN A 182 -6.88 24.89 -12.82
N GLN A 183 -5.78 24.19 -13.08
CA GLN A 183 -4.72 23.98 -12.10
C GLN A 183 -3.49 24.79 -12.51
N THR A 184 -2.92 25.50 -11.54
CA THR A 184 -1.69 26.29 -11.72
C THR A 184 -0.57 25.72 -10.87
N VAL A 185 0.61 25.52 -11.47
CA VAL A 185 1.83 25.14 -10.75
C VAL A 185 2.99 26.06 -11.13
N VAL A 186 3.88 26.28 -10.18
CA VAL A 186 5.15 26.99 -10.40
C VAL A 186 6.28 25.99 -10.31
N LEU A 187 7.07 25.87 -11.37
CA LEU A 187 8.20 24.96 -11.49
C LEU A 187 9.50 25.74 -11.50
N GLN A 188 10.49 25.27 -10.75
CA GLN A 188 11.84 25.77 -10.80
C GLN A 188 12.66 24.96 -11.80
N ALA A 189 13.25 25.64 -12.78
CA ALA A 189 14.11 25.02 -13.77
C ALA A 189 15.51 24.72 -13.21
N PRO A 190 16.19 23.68 -13.74
CA PRO A 190 17.62 23.49 -13.55
C PRO A 190 18.44 24.70 -14.01
N ALA A 191 19.65 24.85 -13.46
CA ALA A 191 20.56 25.91 -13.87
C ALA A 191 20.89 25.79 -15.38
N GLY A 192 20.91 26.93 -16.07
CA GLY A 192 21.26 27.01 -17.49
C GLY A 192 20.12 26.73 -18.48
N VAL A 193 18.90 26.45 -18.01
CA VAL A 193 17.73 26.36 -18.88
C VAL A 193 17.38 27.75 -19.43
N THR A 194 17.24 27.84 -20.75
CA THR A 194 16.88 29.06 -21.48
C THR A 194 15.42 29.05 -21.91
N GLU A 195 14.86 30.21 -22.23
CA GLU A 195 13.52 30.34 -22.82
C GLU A 195 13.36 29.46 -24.08
N ALA A 196 14.36 29.46 -24.97
CA ALA A 196 14.34 28.64 -26.18
C ALA A 196 14.25 27.13 -25.86
N ALA A 197 14.92 26.67 -24.80
CA ALA A 197 14.80 25.29 -24.35
C ALA A 197 13.38 25.02 -23.81
N VAL A 198 12.81 25.94 -23.04
CA VAL A 198 11.44 25.83 -22.50
C VAL A 198 10.41 25.73 -23.62
N LEU A 199 10.54 26.53 -24.68
CA LEU A 199 9.67 26.45 -25.85
C LEU A 199 9.71 25.07 -26.51
N ILE A 200 10.89 24.49 -26.72
CA ILE A 200 11.03 23.15 -27.31
C ILE A 200 10.40 22.08 -26.40
N MET A 201 10.64 22.17 -25.10
CA MET A 201 10.07 21.23 -24.13
C MET A 201 8.54 21.32 -24.08
N LEU A 202 7.98 22.53 -24.10
CA LEU A 202 6.53 22.73 -24.12
C LEU A 202 5.89 22.22 -25.40
N GLN A 203 6.52 22.42 -26.56
CA GLN A 203 6.02 21.86 -27.81
C GLN A 203 6.00 20.34 -27.75
N ALA A 204 7.05 19.71 -27.22
CA ALA A 204 7.10 18.26 -27.06
C ALA A 204 5.99 17.73 -26.12
N LEU A 205 5.67 18.45 -25.04
CA LEU A 205 4.56 18.10 -24.15
C LEU A 205 3.21 18.22 -24.86
N LEU A 206 2.96 19.33 -25.55
CA LEU A 206 1.73 19.56 -26.32
C LEU A 206 1.54 18.45 -27.35
N ASP A 207 2.58 18.12 -28.11
CA ASP A 207 2.51 17.08 -29.14
C ASP A 207 2.26 15.70 -28.54
N ARG A 208 2.92 15.38 -27.41
CA ARG A 208 2.80 14.07 -26.74
C ARG A 208 1.46 13.86 -26.06
N HIS A 209 0.98 14.85 -25.32
CA HIS A 209 -0.17 14.68 -24.43
C HIS A 209 -1.42 15.24 -25.07
N SER A 210 -2.19 14.35 -25.69
CA SER A 210 -3.33 14.71 -26.55
C SER A 210 -4.36 15.61 -25.84
N MET A 211 -4.58 15.41 -24.53
CA MET A 211 -5.50 16.22 -23.72
C MET A 211 -5.08 17.70 -23.59
N LEU A 212 -3.79 18.04 -23.73
CA LEU A 212 -3.34 19.45 -23.75
C LEU A 212 -3.75 20.18 -25.05
N ARG A 213 -4.32 19.46 -26.01
CA ARG A 213 -4.83 20.00 -27.28
C ARG A 213 -6.35 19.81 -27.42
N LEU A 214 -7.03 19.31 -26.39
CA LEU A 214 -8.47 19.07 -26.41
C LEU A 214 -9.22 20.36 -26.81
N ARG A 215 -10.22 20.22 -27.68
CA ARG A 215 -11.23 21.26 -27.97
C ARG A 215 -12.55 20.84 -27.35
N ALA A 216 -13.13 21.72 -26.53
CA ALA A 216 -14.41 21.55 -25.87
C ALA A 216 -15.40 22.62 -26.34
N ALA A 217 -15.96 22.44 -27.53
CA ALA A 217 -16.95 23.35 -28.08
C ALA A 217 -18.34 23.05 -27.51
N ASP A 218 -19.20 24.06 -27.42
CA ASP A 218 -20.63 23.86 -27.15
C ASP A 218 -21.26 23.06 -28.32
N ASP A 219 -22.04 22.04 -28.01
CA ASP A 219 -22.74 21.23 -29.00
C ASP A 219 -24.08 21.84 -29.46
N GLY A 220 -24.49 22.97 -28.87
CA GLY A 220 -25.76 23.65 -29.12
C GLY A 220 -26.97 23.00 -28.44
N ALA A 221 -26.76 21.91 -27.69
CA ALA A 221 -27.75 21.19 -26.90
C ALA A 221 -27.47 21.28 -25.39
N GLY A 222 -26.55 22.17 -24.98
CA GLY A 222 -26.14 22.35 -23.58
C GLY A 222 -25.04 21.39 -23.13
N GLY A 223 -24.52 20.54 -24.02
CA GLY A 223 -23.39 19.64 -23.77
C GLY A 223 -22.07 20.17 -24.32
N TRP A 224 -21.15 19.24 -24.60
CA TRP A 224 -19.87 19.52 -25.24
C TRP A 224 -19.64 18.59 -26.42
N ALA A 225 -19.19 19.17 -27.52
CA ALA A 225 -18.53 18.45 -28.61
C ALA A 225 -17.02 18.41 -28.34
N LEU A 226 -16.55 17.29 -27.78
CA LEU A 226 -15.14 17.10 -27.44
C LEU A 226 -14.37 16.49 -28.61
N THR A 227 -13.30 17.15 -29.05
CA THR A 227 -12.44 16.66 -30.12
C THR A 227 -10.98 16.97 -29.83
N VAL A 228 -10.11 15.99 -30.03
CA VAL A 228 -8.66 16.14 -29.88
C VAL A 228 -8.04 16.24 -31.27
N PRO A 229 -7.37 17.34 -31.65
CA PRO A 229 -6.70 17.50 -32.95
C PRO A 229 -5.37 16.71 -33.05
N GLU A 230 -4.74 16.73 -34.22
CA GLU A 230 -3.41 16.13 -34.48
C GLU A 230 -2.25 16.91 -33.81
N PRO A 231 -1.10 16.26 -33.52
CA PRO A 231 0.10 16.95 -33.02
C PRO A 231 0.54 18.12 -33.91
N GLY A 232 1.13 19.16 -33.33
CA GLY A 232 1.53 20.37 -34.04
C GLY A 232 0.40 21.37 -34.36
N THR A 233 -0.84 21.09 -33.96
CA THR A 233 -1.98 22.02 -34.13
C THR A 233 -1.97 23.19 -33.15
N VAL A 234 -1.31 23.03 -32.00
CA VAL A 234 -1.11 24.08 -31.00
C VAL A 234 0.39 24.38 -30.93
N ASN A 235 0.75 25.66 -31.07
CA ASN A 235 2.13 26.11 -31.06
C ASN A 235 2.50 26.63 -29.66
N ALA A 236 3.57 26.07 -29.07
CA ALA A 236 4.05 26.47 -27.75
C ALA A 236 4.41 27.97 -27.65
N ALA A 237 4.81 28.60 -28.76
CA ALA A 237 5.12 30.03 -28.80
C ALA A 237 3.89 30.92 -28.58
N ASP A 238 2.69 30.43 -28.89
CA ASP A 238 1.43 31.15 -28.65
C ASP A 238 0.95 30.96 -27.19
N CYS A 239 1.43 29.92 -26.51
CA CYS A 239 1.06 29.59 -25.13
C CYS A 239 2.04 30.14 -24.08
N LEU A 240 3.32 30.31 -24.43
CA LEU A 240 4.37 30.74 -23.49
C LEU A 240 4.64 32.24 -23.60
N HIS A 241 4.65 32.92 -22.46
CA HIS A 241 4.98 34.34 -22.39
C HIS A 241 6.10 34.62 -21.40
N VAL A 242 7.03 35.47 -21.79
CA VAL A 242 8.11 35.91 -20.90
C VAL A 242 7.66 37.10 -20.08
N VAL A 243 7.91 37.05 -18.77
CA VAL A 243 7.64 38.16 -17.85
C VAL A 243 8.86 38.42 -16.99
N ASP A 244 9.08 39.68 -16.64
CA ASP A 244 10.23 40.06 -15.80
C ASP A 244 10.02 39.63 -14.34
N VAL A 245 8.78 39.73 -13.85
CA VAL A 245 8.40 39.45 -12.47
C VAL A 245 7.05 38.73 -12.44
N LEU A 246 6.93 37.74 -11.57
CA LEU A 246 5.67 37.07 -11.30
C LEU A 246 4.82 37.90 -10.33
N SER A 247 3.59 38.21 -10.74
CA SER A 247 2.60 38.98 -9.99
C SER A 247 1.20 38.40 -10.14
N ASP A 248 0.29 38.74 -9.24
CA ASP A 248 -1.12 38.36 -9.33
C ASP A 248 -1.73 38.82 -10.66
N GLU A 249 -1.42 40.03 -11.15
CA GLU A 249 -1.93 40.51 -12.43
C GLU A 249 -1.43 39.65 -13.60
N THR A 250 -0.15 39.28 -13.61
CA THR A 250 0.39 38.42 -14.68
C THR A 250 -0.22 37.02 -14.65
N LEU A 251 -0.50 36.47 -13.47
CA LEU A 251 -1.14 35.15 -13.31
C LEU A 251 -2.58 35.17 -13.79
N VAL A 252 -3.37 36.19 -13.40
CA VAL A 252 -4.75 36.36 -13.87
C VAL A 252 -4.79 36.57 -15.38
N ALA A 253 -3.89 37.40 -15.94
CA ALA A 253 -3.82 37.66 -17.37
C ALA A 253 -3.36 36.45 -18.20
N ALA A 254 -2.59 35.54 -17.61
CA ALA A 254 -2.22 34.27 -18.25
C ALA A 254 -3.38 33.27 -18.19
N ARG A 255 -4.05 33.17 -17.04
CA ARG A 255 -5.24 32.33 -16.86
C ARG A 255 -6.37 32.70 -17.83
N SER A 256 -6.64 33.99 -18.01
CA SER A 256 -7.71 34.46 -18.91
C SER A 256 -7.45 34.20 -20.40
N ARG A 257 -6.32 33.59 -20.76
CA ARG A 257 -6.00 33.15 -22.12
C ARG A 257 -6.43 31.71 -22.39
N LEU A 258 -6.81 30.96 -21.35
CA LEU A 258 -7.42 29.66 -21.53
C LEU A 258 -8.71 29.82 -22.34
N ASP A 259 -8.84 29.00 -23.36
CA ASP A 259 -10.03 28.94 -24.22
C ASP A 259 -10.22 27.48 -24.66
N PRO A 260 -10.91 26.67 -23.85
CA PRO A 260 -11.20 25.28 -24.17
C PRO A 260 -11.92 25.10 -25.50
N ALA A 261 -12.77 26.04 -25.92
CA ALA A 261 -13.51 25.96 -27.18
C ALA A 261 -12.58 26.14 -28.39
N ALA A 262 -11.59 27.03 -28.31
CA ALA A 262 -10.53 27.19 -29.32
C ALA A 262 -9.44 26.11 -29.24
N GLY A 263 -9.35 25.38 -28.14
CA GLY A 263 -8.32 24.35 -27.89
C GLY A 263 -7.08 24.87 -27.19
N VAL A 264 -7.16 26.05 -26.57
CA VAL A 264 -6.08 26.63 -25.75
C VAL A 264 -6.24 26.11 -24.32
N MET A 265 -5.77 24.89 -24.08
CA MET A 265 -5.83 24.24 -22.77
C MET A 265 -4.67 24.59 -21.84
N LEU A 266 -3.62 25.24 -22.34
CA LEU A 266 -2.40 25.56 -21.59
C LEU A 266 -1.98 27.02 -21.85
N SER A 267 -1.66 27.73 -20.77
CA SER A 267 -0.94 29.01 -20.78
C SER A 267 0.27 28.94 -19.85
N GLY A 268 1.41 29.44 -20.31
CA GLY A 268 2.68 29.39 -19.59
C GLY A 268 3.31 30.76 -19.39
N LEU A 269 3.97 30.96 -18.26
CA LEU A 269 4.82 32.13 -18.00
C LEU A 269 6.26 31.68 -17.75
N TRP A 270 7.23 32.30 -18.42
CA TRP A 270 8.65 32.12 -18.16
C TRP A 270 9.23 33.37 -17.50
N VAL A 271 9.80 33.20 -16.31
CA VAL A 271 10.47 34.25 -15.55
C VAL A 271 11.98 34.03 -15.66
N ALA A 272 12.62 34.68 -16.63
CA ALA A 272 14.03 34.45 -16.93
C ALA A 272 14.97 34.80 -15.76
N ALA A 273 14.62 35.82 -14.98
CA ALA A 273 15.42 36.28 -13.84
C ALA A 273 15.55 35.23 -12.72
N THR A 274 14.49 34.41 -12.52
CA THR A 274 14.44 33.38 -11.47
C THR A 274 14.54 31.97 -12.03
N GLY A 275 14.49 31.80 -13.36
CA GLY A 275 14.43 30.49 -14.00
C GLY A 275 13.16 29.71 -13.65
N GLN A 276 12.04 30.43 -13.46
CA GLN A 276 10.76 29.83 -13.08
C GLN A 276 9.83 29.70 -14.27
N LEU A 277 9.18 28.55 -14.38
CA LEU A 277 8.12 28.27 -15.34
C LEU A 277 6.80 28.10 -14.60
N VAL A 278 5.84 28.97 -14.88
CA VAL A 278 4.46 28.79 -14.43
C VAL A 278 3.69 28.10 -15.53
N LEU A 279 2.96 27.03 -15.18
CA LEU A 279 2.03 26.35 -16.08
C LEU A 279 0.63 26.45 -15.51
N ILE A 280 -0.26 27.04 -16.30
CA ILE A 280 -1.69 27.15 -16.03
C ILE A 280 -2.38 26.26 -17.06
N ILE A 281 -2.93 25.15 -16.60
CA ILE A 281 -3.57 24.16 -17.49
C ILE A 281 -5.04 24.05 -17.09
N HIS A 282 -5.92 24.12 -18.08
CA HIS A 282 -7.34 23.92 -17.87
C HIS A 282 -7.59 22.52 -17.29
N HIS A 283 -8.44 22.42 -16.27
CA HIS A 283 -8.59 21.21 -15.48
C HIS A 283 -9.15 20.03 -16.29
N LEU A 284 -9.83 20.29 -17.42
CA LEU A 284 -10.21 19.24 -18.39
C LEU A 284 -9.02 18.42 -18.90
N ALA A 285 -7.83 19.01 -18.94
CA ALA A 285 -6.63 18.40 -19.52
C ALA A 285 -5.67 17.80 -18.49
N VAL A 286 -5.84 18.09 -17.19
CA VAL A 286 -4.86 17.73 -16.16
C VAL A 286 -5.53 17.38 -14.83
N ASP A 287 -4.89 16.49 -14.08
CA ASP A 287 -5.20 16.21 -12.68
C ASP A 287 -3.92 16.16 -11.82
N GLY A 288 -4.09 15.95 -10.51
CA GLY A 288 -2.97 15.90 -9.57
C GLY A 288 -1.93 14.81 -9.88
N VAL A 289 -2.32 13.71 -10.53
CA VAL A 289 -1.38 12.65 -10.96
C VAL A 289 -0.67 13.05 -12.25
N SER A 290 -1.37 13.70 -13.18
CA SER A 290 -0.85 14.16 -14.47
C SER A 290 0.32 15.14 -14.31
N TRP A 291 0.31 16.00 -13.29
CA TRP A 291 1.45 16.88 -13.01
C TRP A 291 2.77 16.15 -12.78
N ARG A 292 2.72 14.94 -12.20
CA ARG A 292 3.93 14.12 -11.99
C ARG A 292 4.47 13.62 -13.33
N ILE A 293 3.57 13.19 -14.22
CA ILE A 293 3.90 12.78 -15.59
C ILE A 293 4.57 13.94 -16.35
N LEU A 294 3.94 15.11 -16.35
CA LEU A 294 4.46 16.31 -17.01
C LEU A 294 5.83 16.74 -16.46
N LEU A 295 6.03 16.67 -15.14
CA LEU A 295 7.31 17.04 -14.51
C LEU A 295 8.45 16.10 -14.90
N GLU A 296 8.20 14.80 -14.98
CA GLU A 296 9.18 13.83 -15.47
C GLU A 296 9.49 14.04 -16.94
N ASP A 297 8.47 14.30 -17.77
CA ASP A 297 8.67 14.57 -19.19
C ASP A 297 9.50 15.84 -19.44
N LEU A 298 9.30 16.90 -18.64
CA LEU A 298 10.17 18.09 -18.67
C LEU A 298 11.62 17.74 -18.30
N THR A 299 11.82 16.82 -17.36
CA THR A 299 13.15 16.35 -16.96
C THR A 299 13.81 15.51 -18.06
N ILE A 300 13.06 14.60 -18.68
CA ILE A 300 13.52 13.79 -19.80
C ILE A 300 13.93 14.70 -20.96
N ALA A 301 13.04 15.63 -21.35
CA ALA A 301 13.29 16.55 -22.44
C ALA A 301 14.49 17.45 -22.17
N SER A 302 14.62 18.00 -20.96
CA SER A 302 15.79 18.81 -20.55
C SER A 302 17.10 18.01 -20.64
N THR A 303 17.07 16.73 -20.25
CA THR A 303 18.24 15.84 -20.32
C THR A 303 18.63 15.54 -21.77
N GLN A 304 17.66 15.22 -22.62
CA GLN A 304 17.88 14.98 -24.05
C GLN A 304 18.44 16.24 -24.75
N LEU A 305 17.88 17.42 -24.47
CA LEU A 305 18.37 18.69 -25.02
C LEU A 305 19.81 19.00 -24.59
N ARG A 306 20.13 18.83 -23.30
CA ARG A 306 21.51 19.02 -22.80
C ARG A 306 22.49 18.02 -23.44
N GLY A 307 22.02 16.81 -23.75
CA GLY A 307 22.79 15.80 -24.48
C GLY A 307 22.88 16.03 -26.00
N GLY A 308 22.29 17.09 -26.54
CA GLY A 308 22.25 17.37 -27.99
C GLY A 308 21.36 16.40 -28.77
N GLN A 309 20.45 15.70 -28.11
CA GLN A 309 19.51 14.76 -28.71
C GLN A 309 18.19 15.46 -29.08
N GLN A 310 17.48 14.90 -30.05
CA GLN A 310 16.10 15.31 -30.32
C GLN A 310 15.21 14.93 -29.14
N VAL A 311 14.29 15.83 -28.74
CA VAL A 311 13.32 15.53 -27.69
C VAL A 311 12.32 14.51 -28.19
N LEU A 312 12.32 13.34 -27.56
CA LEU A 312 11.38 12.25 -27.80
C LEU A 312 10.90 11.74 -26.44
N LEU A 313 9.65 12.06 -26.11
CA LEU A 313 9.04 11.62 -24.87
C LEU A 313 8.61 10.14 -24.96
N PRO A 314 8.39 9.44 -23.84
CA PRO A 314 7.86 8.07 -23.84
C PRO A 314 6.35 8.03 -24.14
N PRO A 315 5.83 7.04 -24.91
CA PRO A 315 4.42 7.00 -25.33
C PRO A 315 3.47 6.75 -24.16
N ALA A 316 2.22 7.20 -24.30
CA ALA A 316 1.14 6.79 -23.41
C ALA A 316 0.70 5.36 -23.76
N GLY A 317 0.32 4.56 -22.76
CA GLY A 317 -0.16 3.19 -22.98
C GLY A 317 -1.57 3.18 -23.59
N THR A 318 -2.55 3.71 -22.86
CA THR A 318 -3.95 3.87 -23.28
C THR A 318 -4.29 5.34 -23.34
N SER A 319 -4.82 5.84 -24.46
CA SER A 319 -5.17 7.26 -24.58
C SER A 319 -6.36 7.62 -23.69
N PHE A 320 -6.49 8.90 -23.36
CA PHE A 320 -7.64 9.39 -22.61
C PHE A 320 -8.95 9.22 -23.39
N GLN A 321 -8.91 9.38 -24.72
CA GLN A 321 -10.04 9.14 -25.61
C GLN A 321 -10.55 7.71 -25.45
N ARG A 322 -9.65 6.73 -25.57
CA ARG A 322 -10.01 5.32 -25.45
C ARG A 322 -10.51 4.97 -24.05
N TRP A 323 -9.88 5.55 -23.03
CA TRP A 323 -10.35 5.45 -21.65
C TRP A 323 -11.80 5.95 -21.49
N SER A 324 -12.12 7.11 -22.06
CA SER A 324 -13.48 7.67 -22.00
C SER A 324 -14.52 6.77 -22.66
N ASP A 325 -14.18 6.15 -23.80
CA ASP A 325 -15.06 5.21 -24.49
C ASP A 325 -15.28 3.95 -23.64
N ARG A 326 -14.23 3.45 -22.99
CA ARG A 326 -14.36 2.31 -22.06
C ARG A 326 -15.25 2.62 -20.87
N LEU A 327 -15.18 3.83 -20.32
CA LEU A 327 -16.09 4.26 -19.25
C LEU A 327 -17.54 4.31 -19.72
N ALA A 328 -17.80 4.88 -20.91
CA ALA A 328 -19.13 4.96 -21.49
C ALA A 328 -19.75 3.57 -21.73
N GLU A 329 -18.94 2.61 -22.18
CA GLU A 329 -19.37 1.21 -22.31
C GLU A 329 -19.63 0.55 -20.95
N HIS A 330 -18.71 0.76 -19.98
CA HIS A 330 -18.81 0.16 -18.66
C HIS A 330 -20.03 0.66 -17.87
N ALA A 331 -20.46 1.91 -18.07
CA ALA A 331 -21.63 2.50 -17.43
C ALA A 331 -22.93 1.71 -17.65
N ARG A 332 -23.02 0.95 -18.75
CA ARG A 332 -24.20 0.12 -19.11
C ARG A 332 -24.01 -1.36 -18.74
N HIS A 333 -22.89 -1.73 -18.13
CA HIS A 333 -22.62 -3.11 -17.75
C HIS A 333 -23.60 -3.57 -16.65
N PRO A 334 -24.20 -4.78 -16.73
CA PRO A 334 -25.19 -5.24 -15.75
C PRO A 334 -24.70 -5.23 -14.30
N ASP A 335 -23.41 -5.50 -14.08
CA ASP A 335 -22.80 -5.46 -12.74
C ASP A 335 -22.72 -4.04 -12.16
N VAL A 336 -22.57 -3.03 -13.01
CA VAL A 336 -22.58 -1.61 -12.63
C VAL A 336 -24.01 -1.16 -12.35
N VAL A 337 -24.95 -1.47 -13.25
CA VAL A 337 -26.38 -1.14 -13.08
C VAL A 337 -26.97 -1.71 -11.79
N ARG A 338 -26.55 -2.93 -11.41
CA ARG A 338 -26.97 -3.59 -10.16
C ARG A 338 -26.56 -2.83 -8.89
N GLN A 339 -25.57 -1.94 -8.96
CA GLN A 339 -25.12 -1.11 -7.83
C GLN A 339 -25.99 0.15 -7.61
N ALA A 340 -26.89 0.50 -8.54
CA ALA A 340 -27.73 1.69 -8.44
C ALA A 340 -28.57 1.76 -7.15
N GLY A 341 -29.07 0.62 -6.67
CA GLY A 341 -29.84 0.55 -5.42
C GLY A 341 -29.03 0.99 -4.19
N ALA A 342 -27.76 0.60 -4.12
CA ALA A 342 -26.87 1.01 -3.05
C ALA A 342 -26.57 2.52 -3.12
N TRP A 343 -26.30 3.05 -4.31
CA TRP A 343 -26.07 4.50 -4.49
C TRP A 343 -27.29 5.35 -4.14
N ARG A 344 -28.52 4.90 -4.42
CA ARG A 344 -29.74 5.59 -3.98
C ARG A 344 -29.87 5.65 -2.46
N GLN A 345 -29.46 4.60 -1.75
CA GLN A 345 -29.47 4.60 -0.28
C GLN A 345 -28.48 5.61 0.26
N VAL A 346 -27.27 5.66 -0.29
CA VAL A 346 -26.24 6.65 0.10
C VAL A 346 -26.70 8.08 -0.18
N GLY A 347 -27.24 8.34 -1.38
CA GLY A 347 -27.73 9.68 -1.75
C GLY A 347 -29.03 10.11 -1.07
N SER A 348 -29.69 9.22 -0.31
CA SER A 348 -30.87 9.56 0.50
C SER A 348 -30.54 10.22 1.84
N ILE A 349 -29.27 10.23 2.23
CA ILE A 349 -28.81 10.87 3.46
C ILE A 349 -28.86 12.39 3.28
N ALA A 350 -29.62 13.07 4.14
CA ALA A 350 -29.80 14.50 4.06
C ALA A 350 -28.48 15.27 4.32
N SER A 351 -28.26 16.35 3.56
CA SER A 351 -27.17 17.27 3.83
C SER A 351 -27.32 17.90 5.23
N SER A 352 -26.23 17.90 6.00
CA SER A 352 -26.19 18.52 7.32
C SER A 352 -25.86 20.01 7.29
N LEU A 353 -25.48 20.55 6.11
CA LEU A 353 -25.12 21.95 5.90
C LEU A 353 -25.98 22.57 4.79
N ALA A 354 -26.18 23.88 4.88
CA ALA A 354 -26.82 24.65 3.82
C ALA A 354 -25.91 24.71 2.59
N ALA A 355 -26.49 24.53 1.39
CA ALA A 355 -25.77 24.63 0.14
C ALA A 355 -25.15 26.03 -0.06
N PRO A 356 -24.02 26.14 -0.78
CA PRO A 356 -23.43 27.42 -1.16
C PRO A 356 -24.42 28.28 -1.94
N ARG A 357 -24.31 29.60 -1.82
CA ARG A 357 -25.05 30.56 -2.65
C ARG A 357 -24.21 30.86 -3.91
N PRO A 358 -24.61 30.44 -5.12
CA PRO A 358 -23.72 30.45 -6.29
C PRO A 358 -23.10 31.80 -6.66
N THR A 359 -23.78 32.92 -6.37
CA THR A 359 -23.30 34.27 -6.68
C THR A 359 -22.49 34.92 -5.55
N GLU A 360 -22.62 34.44 -4.31
CA GLU A 360 -21.92 34.99 -3.14
C GLU A 360 -20.74 34.10 -2.73
N ASP A 361 -20.89 32.78 -2.82
CA ASP A 361 -19.92 31.75 -2.46
C ASP A 361 -19.24 31.20 -3.71
N THR A 362 -18.21 31.91 -4.16
CA THR A 362 -17.41 31.56 -5.34
C THR A 362 -15.98 31.23 -4.92
N PHE A 363 -15.20 30.60 -5.80
CA PHE A 363 -13.76 30.39 -5.54
C PHE A 363 -12.98 31.70 -5.27
N ALA A 364 -13.45 32.84 -5.79
CA ALA A 364 -12.89 34.16 -5.53
C ALA A 364 -13.23 34.72 -4.14
N THR A 365 -14.40 34.38 -3.59
CA THR A 365 -14.88 34.88 -2.29
C THR A 365 -14.74 33.85 -1.16
N ALA A 366 -14.34 32.63 -1.48
CA ALA A 366 -14.23 31.52 -0.54
C ALA A 366 -13.31 31.82 0.65
N GLY A 367 -13.71 31.34 1.83
CA GLY A 367 -12.81 31.28 2.97
C GLY A 367 -11.74 30.22 2.73
N ARG A 368 -10.49 30.51 3.16
CA ARG A 368 -9.36 29.57 3.07
C ARG A 368 -8.60 29.46 4.40
N LEU A 369 -8.19 28.23 4.73
CA LEU A 369 -7.39 27.89 5.89
C LEU A 369 -6.44 26.75 5.54
N THR A 370 -5.16 26.91 5.86
CA THR A 370 -4.15 25.87 5.67
C THR A 370 -3.50 25.57 7.01
N GLU A 371 -3.48 24.29 7.39
CA GLU A 371 -2.94 23.81 8.66
C GLU A 371 -2.07 22.57 8.43
N PHE A 372 -1.06 22.38 9.27
CA PHE A 372 -0.12 21.25 9.16
C PHE A 372 -0.20 20.37 10.39
N LEU A 373 -0.30 19.06 10.17
CA LEU A 373 -0.11 18.07 11.22
C LEU A 373 1.39 17.86 11.49
N ASP A 374 1.74 17.53 12.72
CA ASP A 374 3.13 17.26 13.08
C ASP A 374 3.68 16.01 12.37
N ALA A 375 5.01 15.96 12.24
CA ALA A 375 5.68 14.89 11.48
C ALA A 375 5.56 13.51 12.14
N GLU A 376 5.50 13.45 13.48
CA GLU A 376 5.44 12.18 14.22
C GLU A 376 4.08 11.51 14.01
N THR A 377 3.00 12.26 14.17
CA THR A 377 1.63 11.79 13.89
C THR A 377 1.48 11.45 12.41
N THR A 378 1.96 12.31 11.51
CA THR A 378 1.89 12.07 10.06
C THR A 378 2.61 10.77 9.68
N HIS A 379 3.81 10.53 10.20
CA HIS A 379 4.58 9.31 9.92
C HIS A 379 3.82 8.04 10.30
N MET A 380 3.19 8.01 11.48
CA MET A 380 2.36 6.89 11.91
C MET A 380 1.14 6.68 11.01
N LEU A 381 0.50 7.76 10.57
CA LEU A 381 -0.67 7.69 9.68
C LEU A 381 -0.32 7.15 8.30
N LEU A 382 0.93 7.29 7.85
CA LEU A 382 1.38 6.76 6.57
C LEU A 382 1.70 5.25 6.63
N GLY A 383 2.13 4.73 7.78
CA GLY A 383 2.59 3.33 7.91
C GLY A 383 1.88 2.53 9.00
N GLU A 384 2.22 2.82 10.27
CA GLU A 384 1.81 2.00 11.44
C GLU A 384 0.29 1.87 11.59
N VAL A 385 -0.45 2.97 11.40
CA VAL A 385 -1.92 2.98 11.59
C VAL A 385 -2.64 2.20 10.47
N PRO A 386 -2.40 2.48 9.17
CA PRO A 386 -2.88 1.64 8.07
C PRO A 386 -2.60 0.15 8.27
N ALA A 387 -1.37 -0.20 8.66
CA ALA A 387 -0.97 -1.59 8.89
C ALA A 387 -1.75 -2.24 10.06
N ALA A 388 -1.92 -1.52 11.17
CA ALA A 388 -2.64 -2.03 12.34
C ALA A 388 -4.12 -2.34 12.06
N PHE A 389 -4.75 -1.61 11.14
CA PHE A 389 -6.16 -1.78 10.79
C PHE A 389 -6.39 -2.46 9.43
N HIS A 390 -5.33 -2.84 8.72
CA HIS A 390 -5.42 -3.37 7.35
C HIS A 390 -6.25 -2.46 6.42
N ALA A 391 -6.02 -1.15 6.52
CA ALA A 391 -6.75 -0.11 5.79
C ALA A 391 -5.78 0.77 4.98
N GLY A 392 -6.29 1.52 4.02
CA GLY A 392 -5.53 2.57 3.33
C GLY A 392 -5.49 3.86 4.14
N VAL A 393 -4.46 4.68 3.90
CA VAL A 393 -4.30 6.01 4.55
C VAL A 393 -5.57 6.86 4.38
N HIS A 394 -6.11 6.93 3.17
CA HIS A 394 -7.33 7.69 2.87
C HIS A 394 -8.56 7.24 3.70
N GLU A 395 -8.71 5.94 3.99
CA GLU A 395 -9.81 5.43 4.83
C GLU A 395 -9.66 5.94 6.26
N ILE A 396 -8.45 5.87 6.82
CA ILE A 396 -8.17 6.36 8.18
C ILE A 396 -8.44 7.87 8.28
N LEU A 397 -7.96 8.64 7.29
CA LEU A 397 -8.18 10.09 7.25
C LEU A 397 -9.68 10.43 7.16
N LEU A 398 -10.43 9.70 6.32
CA LEU A 398 -11.87 9.87 6.13
C LEU A 398 -12.67 9.48 7.38
N ILE A 399 -12.30 8.38 8.06
CA ILE A 399 -12.94 7.97 9.32
C ILE A 399 -12.72 9.04 10.41
N ALA A 400 -11.50 9.55 10.55
CA ALA A 400 -11.21 10.65 11.48
C ALA A 400 -11.99 11.92 11.12
N PHE A 401 -12.15 12.21 9.82
CA PHE A 401 -12.90 13.36 9.32
C PHE A 401 -14.39 13.24 9.65
N ALA A 402 -14.97 12.06 9.44
CA ALA A 402 -16.35 11.76 9.84
C ALA A 402 -16.54 11.90 11.36
N LEU A 403 -15.59 11.44 12.19
CA LEU A 403 -15.63 11.62 13.65
C LEU A 403 -15.64 13.10 14.06
N ALA A 404 -14.81 13.91 13.41
CA ALA A 404 -14.76 15.36 13.65
C ALA A 404 -16.08 16.05 13.30
N TRP A 405 -16.69 15.71 12.16
CA TRP A 405 -17.99 16.22 11.75
C TRP A 405 -19.12 15.75 12.67
N ALA A 406 -19.13 14.48 13.09
CA ALA A 406 -20.11 13.95 14.02
C ALA A 406 -20.09 14.71 15.35
N GLN A 407 -18.87 14.99 15.85
CA GLN A 407 -18.67 15.76 17.06
C GLN A 407 -19.06 17.24 16.90
N HIS A 408 -18.80 17.83 15.73
CA HIS A 408 -19.14 19.23 15.46
C HIS A 408 -20.65 19.44 15.35
N LEU A 409 -21.32 18.60 14.58
CA LEU A 409 -22.76 18.69 14.28
C LEU A 409 -23.62 18.11 15.41
N GLY A 410 -23.06 17.28 16.29
CA GLY A 410 -23.81 16.62 17.36
C GLY A 410 -24.77 15.55 16.84
N THR A 411 -24.44 14.90 15.72
CA THR A 411 -25.31 13.91 15.05
C THR A 411 -25.48 12.61 15.84
N GLY A 412 -24.66 12.37 16.85
CA GLY A 412 -24.67 11.11 17.59
C GLY A 412 -24.24 9.95 16.69
N ALA A 413 -25.10 8.96 16.51
CA ALA A 413 -24.87 7.81 15.63
C ALA A 413 -25.49 7.97 14.23
N ALA A 414 -26.10 9.12 13.93
CA ALA A 414 -26.66 9.36 12.60
C ALA A 414 -25.54 9.46 11.55
N PRO A 415 -25.74 8.90 10.35
CA PRO A 415 -24.73 8.91 9.30
C PRO A 415 -24.47 10.32 8.77
N ILE A 416 -23.24 10.56 8.35
CA ILE A 416 -22.78 11.79 7.71
C ILE A 416 -22.48 11.50 6.25
N ALA A 417 -23.08 12.29 5.37
CA ALA A 417 -22.77 12.25 3.94
C ALA A 417 -21.56 13.15 3.65
N ILE A 418 -20.54 12.57 3.03
CA ILE A 418 -19.29 13.23 2.63
C ILE A 418 -19.09 12.89 1.16
N ASP A 419 -18.84 13.89 0.33
CA ASP A 419 -18.49 13.69 -1.06
C ASP A 419 -16.97 13.49 -1.18
N VAL A 420 -16.56 12.35 -1.71
CA VAL A 420 -15.16 11.92 -1.72
C VAL A 420 -14.62 11.98 -3.14
N GLU A 421 -13.41 12.53 -3.27
CA GLU A 421 -12.65 12.52 -4.52
C GLU A 421 -11.58 11.44 -4.51
N GLY A 422 -11.54 10.65 -5.58
CA GLY A 422 -10.53 9.64 -5.86
C GLY A 422 -9.73 9.97 -7.13
N HIS A 423 -8.59 9.32 -7.31
CA HIS A 423 -7.72 9.56 -8.47
C HIS A 423 -8.31 9.04 -9.81
N GLY A 424 -9.24 8.08 -9.75
CA GLY A 424 -10.00 7.56 -10.90
C GLY A 424 -9.23 6.84 -12.02
N ARG A 425 -7.98 6.45 -11.76
CA ARG A 425 -7.17 5.62 -12.67
C ARG A 425 -7.39 4.13 -12.40
N HIS A 426 -8.41 3.54 -13.02
CA HIS A 426 -8.79 2.13 -12.83
C HIS A 426 -8.36 1.27 -14.04
N GLU A 427 -7.22 0.59 -13.92
CA GLU A 427 -6.67 -0.26 -15.00
C GLU A 427 -7.28 -1.68 -15.04
N ASP A 428 -8.02 -2.08 -14.00
CA ASP A 428 -8.59 -3.42 -13.84
C ASP A 428 -9.98 -3.58 -14.47
N LEU A 429 -10.45 -2.63 -15.31
CA LEU A 429 -11.74 -2.78 -15.99
C LEU A 429 -11.74 -4.03 -16.90
N PRO A 430 -12.83 -4.82 -16.91
CA PRO A 430 -12.90 -6.02 -17.72
C PRO A 430 -12.69 -5.70 -19.21
N ALA A 431 -11.90 -6.55 -19.89
CA ALA A 431 -11.67 -6.42 -21.32
C ALA A 431 -12.99 -6.57 -22.10
N ARG A 432 -13.13 -5.87 -23.23
CA ARG A 432 -14.29 -6.01 -24.12
C ARG A 432 -14.39 -7.47 -24.58
N SER A 433 -15.57 -8.07 -24.39
CA SER A 433 -15.86 -9.42 -24.85
C SER A 433 -15.56 -9.56 -26.35
N GLY A 434 -14.69 -10.51 -26.71
CA GLY A 434 -14.40 -10.84 -28.10
C GLY A 434 -13.29 -10.02 -28.78
N THR A 435 -12.56 -9.17 -28.06
CA THR A 435 -11.40 -8.43 -28.60
C THR A 435 -10.09 -8.90 -27.97
N SER A 436 -9.01 -8.95 -28.76
CA SER A 436 -7.64 -9.17 -28.28
C SER A 436 -6.97 -7.87 -27.80
N GLU A 437 -7.77 -6.89 -27.36
CA GLU A 437 -7.26 -5.61 -26.88
C GLU A 437 -6.40 -5.83 -25.62
N GLY A 438 -5.22 -5.19 -25.61
CA GLY A 438 -4.30 -5.22 -24.49
C GLY A 438 -4.91 -4.69 -23.18
N ASN A 439 -4.26 -4.98 -22.06
CA ASN A 439 -4.63 -4.40 -20.76
C ASN A 439 -4.63 -2.86 -20.83
N ILE A 440 -5.52 -2.23 -20.07
CA ILE A 440 -5.52 -0.77 -19.89
C ILE A 440 -4.23 -0.37 -19.16
N ASP A 441 -3.53 0.62 -19.68
CA ASP A 441 -2.33 1.21 -19.11
C ASP A 441 -2.47 2.73 -19.09
N LEU A 442 -2.79 3.28 -17.92
CA LEU A 442 -2.97 4.71 -17.70
C LEU A 442 -1.73 5.31 -17.03
N SER A 443 -0.61 4.58 -16.92
CA SER A 443 0.55 5.01 -16.13
C SER A 443 1.18 6.32 -16.63
N ARG A 444 1.07 6.61 -17.94
CA ARG A 444 1.63 7.81 -18.59
C ARG A 444 0.60 8.74 -19.24
N THR A 445 -0.69 8.44 -19.09
CA THR A 445 -1.74 9.22 -19.74
C THR A 445 -2.03 10.50 -18.96
N VAL A 446 -1.87 11.66 -19.59
CA VAL A 446 -2.26 12.96 -19.04
C VAL A 446 -3.73 13.24 -19.38
N GLY A 447 -4.49 13.70 -18.39
CA GLY A 447 -5.92 14.00 -18.50
C GLY A 447 -6.58 14.11 -17.13
N TRP A 448 -7.89 14.38 -17.10
CA TRP A 448 -8.64 14.50 -15.85
C TRP A 448 -9.36 13.20 -15.50
N PHE A 449 -8.76 12.39 -14.62
CA PHE A 449 -9.30 11.07 -14.27
C PHE A 449 -10.19 11.06 -13.03
N THR A 450 -10.20 12.14 -12.24
CA THR A 450 -10.84 12.22 -10.92
C THR A 450 -12.21 11.54 -10.89
N THR A 451 -12.40 10.67 -9.91
CA THR A 451 -13.72 10.12 -9.56
C THR A 451 -14.29 10.89 -8.38
N LYS A 452 -15.60 11.11 -8.39
CA LYS A 452 -16.33 11.79 -7.33
C LYS A 452 -17.50 10.91 -6.93
N TYR A 453 -17.66 10.63 -5.64
CA TYR A 453 -18.70 9.75 -5.15
C TYR A 453 -19.06 10.04 -3.68
N PRO A 454 -20.34 9.95 -3.31
CA PRO A 454 -20.76 10.15 -1.94
C PRO A 454 -20.40 8.94 -1.08
N VAL A 455 -19.99 9.22 0.15
CA VAL A 455 -19.79 8.25 1.22
C VAL A 455 -20.73 8.60 2.36
N SER A 456 -21.35 7.58 2.94
CA SER A 456 -22.16 7.72 4.15
C SER A 456 -21.48 6.93 5.27
N LEU A 457 -21.16 7.62 6.37
CA LEU A 457 -20.51 7.01 7.53
C LEU A 457 -21.27 7.31 8.81
N ALA A 458 -21.70 6.26 9.50
CA ALA A 458 -22.21 6.34 10.85
C ALA A 458 -21.05 6.13 11.83
N VAL A 459 -20.57 7.22 12.42
CA VAL A 459 -19.50 7.22 13.43
C VAL A 459 -19.98 8.00 14.65
N GLY A 460 -20.05 7.33 15.81
CA GLY A 460 -20.69 7.92 16.98
C GLY A 460 -20.63 7.04 18.22
N GLY A 461 -21.32 7.45 19.28
CA GLY A 461 -21.42 6.69 20.54
C GLY A 461 -20.21 6.79 21.47
N LEU A 462 -19.16 7.51 21.08
CA LEU A 462 -17.98 7.78 21.90
C LEU A 462 -18.02 9.18 22.52
N ARG A 463 -17.54 9.31 23.75
CA ARG A 463 -17.20 10.63 24.30
C ARG A 463 -15.94 11.13 23.63
N TRP A 464 -15.86 12.42 23.30
CA TRP A 464 -14.67 12.99 22.67
C TRP A 464 -13.37 12.73 23.46
N THR A 465 -13.45 12.71 24.79
CA THR A 465 -12.32 12.37 25.66
C THR A 465 -11.77 10.97 25.41
N GLN A 466 -12.59 10.02 24.97
CA GLN A 466 -12.17 8.66 24.62
C GLN A 466 -11.48 8.61 23.26
N VAL A 467 -11.95 9.43 22.31
CA VAL A 467 -11.32 9.61 21.00
C VAL A 467 -9.91 10.17 21.19
N VAL A 468 -9.79 11.32 21.85
CA VAL A 468 -8.49 11.98 22.11
C VAL A 468 -7.55 11.08 22.91
N ALA A 469 -8.07 10.35 23.90
CA ALA A 469 -7.25 9.45 24.68
C ALA A 469 -6.75 8.22 23.90
N GLY A 470 -7.34 7.88 22.75
CA GLY A 470 -7.07 6.63 22.03
C GLY A 470 -7.56 5.38 22.78
N ASP A 471 -8.75 5.47 23.37
CA ASP A 471 -9.36 4.42 24.19
C ASP A 471 -9.64 3.13 23.38
N ALA A 472 -9.82 1.99 24.05
CA ALA A 472 -10.08 0.71 23.37
C ALA A 472 -11.36 0.75 22.52
N ALA A 473 -12.38 1.48 22.99
CA ALA A 473 -13.64 1.68 22.28
C ALA A 473 -13.49 2.43 20.95
N LEU A 474 -12.44 3.25 20.78
CA LEU A 474 -12.13 3.90 19.51
C LEU A 474 -11.78 2.86 18.43
N GLY A 475 -11.04 1.81 18.80
CA GLY A 475 -10.68 0.73 17.87
C GLY A 475 -11.89 0.03 17.26
N ALA A 476 -12.94 -0.21 18.05
CA ALA A 476 -14.17 -0.80 17.55
C ALA A 476 -14.88 0.09 16.51
N VAL A 477 -14.95 1.40 16.76
CA VAL A 477 -15.56 2.36 15.82
C VAL A 477 -14.75 2.47 14.53
N ILE A 478 -13.41 2.43 14.59
CA ILE A 478 -12.57 2.44 13.38
C ILE A 478 -12.81 1.17 12.56
N LYS A 479 -12.83 -0.01 13.19
CA LYS A 479 -13.10 -1.28 12.52
C LYS A 479 -14.48 -1.28 11.87
N GLU A 480 -15.51 -0.81 12.58
CA GLU A 480 -16.87 -0.71 12.04
C GLU A 480 -16.96 0.27 10.87
N ALA A 481 -16.34 1.45 10.98
CA ALA A 481 -16.33 2.44 9.91
C ALA A 481 -15.55 1.95 8.68
N LYS A 482 -14.44 1.22 8.87
CA LYS A 482 -13.74 0.52 7.79
C LYS A 482 -14.67 -0.46 7.07
N GLU A 483 -15.41 -1.29 7.80
CA GLU A 483 -16.34 -2.24 7.19
C GLU A 483 -17.50 -1.55 6.46
N GLN A 484 -17.99 -0.41 6.97
CA GLN A 484 -18.95 0.43 6.24
C GLN A 484 -18.35 0.89 4.90
N LEU A 485 -17.12 1.41 4.88
CA LEU A 485 -16.43 1.79 3.64
C LEU A 485 -16.25 0.62 2.67
N ARG A 486 -15.88 -0.56 3.17
CA ARG A 486 -15.65 -1.76 2.35
C ARG A 486 -16.92 -2.40 1.81
N ALA A 487 -18.07 -2.15 2.45
CA ALA A 487 -19.37 -2.58 1.96
C ALA A 487 -19.94 -1.68 0.84
N MET A 488 -19.38 -0.48 0.65
CA MET A 488 -19.80 0.44 -0.40
C MET A 488 -19.44 -0.10 -1.79
N PRO A 489 -20.22 0.26 -2.84
CA PRO A 489 -19.82 -0.04 -4.21
C PRO A 489 -18.53 0.70 -4.59
N ASP A 490 -17.87 0.24 -5.67
CA ASP A 490 -16.69 0.93 -6.20
C ASP A 490 -17.08 2.37 -6.60
N GLY A 491 -16.39 3.37 -6.03
CA GLY A 491 -16.69 4.79 -6.24
C GLY A 491 -16.72 5.23 -7.70
N LEU A 492 -16.01 4.54 -8.61
CA LEU A 492 -16.08 4.81 -10.05
C LEU A 492 -17.52 4.68 -10.57
N THR A 493 -18.28 3.69 -10.08
CA THR A 493 -19.60 3.37 -10.64
C THR A 493 -20.64 4.43 -10.37
N TYR A 494 -20.48 5.22 -9.31
CA TYR A 494 -21.39 6.33 -9.03
C TYR A 494 -21.45 7.33 -10.20
N GLY A 495 -20.28 7.83 -10.62
CA GLY A 495 -20.20 8.78 -11.73
C GLY A 495 -20.68 8.17 -13.05
N LEU A 496 -20.37 6.88 -13.29
CA LEU A 496 -20.85 6.18 -14.48
C LEU A 496 -22.38 6.09 -14.54
N LEU A 497 -23.00 5.73 -13.42
CA LEU A 497 -24.46 5.62 -13.33
C LEU A 497 -25.13 6.99 -13.42
N ARG A 498 -24.61 7.99 -12.71
CA ARG A 498 -25.23 9.32 -12.65
C ARG A 498 -25.12 10.09 -13.96
N TYR A 499 -23.98 10.02 -14.64
CA TYR A 499 -23.70 10.91 -15.77
C TYR A 499 -23.71 10.21 -17.14
N LEU A 500 -23.40 8.91 -17.21
CA LEU A 500 -23.26 8.18 -18.48
C LEU A 500 -24.38 7.16 -18.73
N ASN A 501 -25.24 6.91 -17.74
CA ASN A 501 -26.34 5.97 -17.85
C ASN A 501 -27.71 6.65 -17.71
N PRO A 502 -28.40 6.98 -18.82
CA PRO A 502 -29.69 7.67 -18.77
C PRO A 502 -30.85 6.80 -18.24
N GLU A 503 -30.65 5.49 -18.07
CA GLU A 503 -31.67 4.58 -17.52
C GLU A 503 -31.69 4.56 -15.98
N VAL A 504 -30.70 5.18 -15.34
CA VAL A 504 -30.53 5.14 -13.89
C VAL A 504 -30.68 6.54 -13.30
N ASP A 505 -31.78 6.73 -12.59
CA ASP A 505 -32.01 7.95 -11.81
C ASP A 505 -31.31 7.85 -10.44
N LEU A 506 -30.43 8.82 -10.16
CA LEU A 506 -29.71 9.03 -8.90
C LEU A 506 -29.92 10.48 -8.44
N PRO A 507 -29.85 10.76 -7.12
CA PRO A 507 -30.05 12.11 -6.60
C PRO A 507 -29.16 13.16 -7.27
N GLU A 508 -29.76 14.30 -7.64
CA GLU A 508 -29.07 15.37 -8.36
C GLU A 508 -28.11 16.18 -7.49
N SER A 509 -28.31 16.21 -6.17
CA SER A 509 -27.49 17.00 -5.24
C SER A 509 -26.38 16.18 -4.61
N ASP A 510 -25.17 16.72 -4.65
CA ASP A 510 -24.00 16.18 -3.95
C ASP A 510 -24.01 16.53 -2.45
N PRO A 511 -23.37 15.73 -1.59
CA PRO A 511 -23.14 16.09 -0.20
C PRO A 511 -22.43 17.45 -0.07
N ALA A 512 -22.83 18.25 0.93
CA ALA A 512 -22.26 19.59 1.15
C ALA A 512 -20.81 19.62 1.67
N ILE A 513 -20.29 18.47 2.13
CA ILE A 513 -18.96 18.33 2.71
C ILE A 513 -18.09 17.55 1.74
N GLY A 514 -17.05 18.18 1.18
CA GLY A 514 -16.07 17.56 0.29
C GLY A 514 -14.81 17.08 1.03
N PHE A 515 -14.26 15.94 0.61
CA PHE A 515 -13.00 15.41 1.11
C PHE A 515 -12.14 14.82 -0.01
N ASN A 516 -10.88 15.22 -0.06
CA ASN A 516 -9.92 14.74 -1.04
C ASN A 516 -8.56 14.47 -0.38
N TYR A 517 -7.93 13.34 -0.72
CA TYR A 517 -6.56 13.02 -0.31
C TYR A 517 -5.69 12.81 -1.55
N LEU A 518 -4.73 13.72 -1.76
CA LEU A 518 -3.88 13.81 -2.95
C LEU A 518 -2.62 12.91 -2.88
N GLY A 519 -2.50 12.09 -1.83
CA GLY A 519 -1.35 11.23 -1.59
C GLY A 519 -0.14 12.01 -1.08
N ARG A 520 1.04 11.45 -1.32
CA ARG A 520 2.33 12.07 -1.01
C ARG A 520 2.91 12.83 -2.21
N LEU A 521 3.35 14.07 -1.98
CA LEU A 521 3.99 14.95 -2.97
C LEU A 521 5.49 15.06 -2.70
N GLY A 522 6.28 14.66 -3.69
CA GLY A 522 7.73 14.86 -3.74
C GLY A 522 8.53 13.94 -2.81
N SER A 523 9.78 13.68 -3.18
CA SER A 523 10.80 13.02 -2.36
C SER A 523 12.07 13.86 -2.48
N PRO A 524 12.53 14.53 -1.41
CA PRO A 524 13.74 15.37 -1.45
C PRO A 524 14.97 14.61 -1.97
N ALA A 525 15.02 13.29 -1.77
CA ALA A 525 16.14 12.43 -2.14
C ALA A 525 16.33 12.26 -3.66
N ALA A 526 15.25 12.29 -4.46
CA ALA A 526 15.36 12.22 -5.92
C ALA A 526 15.84 13.54 -6.56
N TYR A 527 15.77 14.66 -5.81
CA TYR A 527 16.07 16.01 -6.28
C TYR A 527 17.40 16.58 -5.76
N ALA A 528 18.19 15.77 -5.04
CA ALA A 528 19.43 16.21 -4.39
C ALA A 528 20.54 16.64 -5.39
N SER A 529 20.46 16.27 -6.67
CA SER A 529 21.47 16.64 -7.67
C SER A 529 21.34 18.06 -8.22
N GLY A 530 20.23 18.77 -7.98
CA GLY A 530 20.00 20.13 -8.53
C GLY A 530 19.79 20.20 -10.04
N ASP A 531 19.84 19.08 -10.75
CA ASP A 531 19.77 18.98 -12.22
C ASP A 531 18.36 18.70 -12.77
N VAL A 532 17.33 18.77 -11.92
CA VAL A 532 15.97 18.28 -12.19
C VAL A 532 14.94 19.42 -12.02
N TRP A 533 13.86 19.40 -12.79
CA TRP A 533 12.72 20.29 -12.56
C TRP A 533 12.03 19.94 -11.24
N ARG A 534 11.60 20.96 -10.48
CA ARG A 534 10.96 20.78 -9.17
C ARG A 534 9.80 21.75 -8.96
N PHE A 535 8.82 21.36 -8.16
CA PHE A 535 7.79 22.30 -7.69
C PHE A 535 8.44 23.37 -6.81
N SER A 536 8.09 24.63 -7.05
CA SER A 536 8.54 25.75 -6.24
C SER A 536 7.69 25.83 -4.96
N GLN A 537 8.31 25.69 -3.79
CA GLN A 537 7.62 25.84 -2.49
C GLN A 537 7.14 27.28 -2.26
N GLU A 538 7.94 28.28 -2.66
CA GLU A 538 7.56 29.70 -2.61
C GLU A 538 6.44 30.05 -3.62
N GLY A 539 6.31 29.26 -4.69
CA GLY A 539 5.30 29.45 -5.74
C GLY A 539 3.89 29.01 -5.36
N LEU A 540 3.73 28.10 -4.40
CA LEU A 540 2.41 27.61 -3.93
C LEU A 540 1.58 28.72 -3.27
N SER A 541 2.22 29.72 -2.66
CA SER A 541 1.54 30.89 -2.09
C SER A 541 0.98 31.82 -3.18
N LEU A 542 1.60 31.82 -4.37
CA LEU A 542 1.29 32.72 -5.48
C LEU A 542 0.17 32.19 -6.38
N THR A 543 -0.12 30.88 -6.35
CA THR A 543 -1.17 30.30 -7.21
C THR A 543 -2.60 30.68 -6.77
N GLY A 544 -2.78 31.25 -5.57
CA GLY A 544 -4.08 31.65 -5.05
C GLY A 544 -4.83 32.63 -5.96
N ALA A 545 -4.13 33.57 -6.58
CA ALA A 545 -4.71 34.54 -7.52
C ALA A 545 -5.24 33.85 -8.79
N ALA A 546 -4.53 32.85 -9.31
CA ALA A 546 -4.98 32.06 -10.45
C ALA A 546 -6.22 31.21 -10.12
N GLY A 547 -6.35 30.76 -8.86
CA GLY A 547 -7.51 30.02 -8.36
C GLY A 547 -8.72 30.88 -7.97
N ALA A 548 -8.61 32.22 -7.96
CA ALA A 548 -9.70 33.11 -7.57
C ALA A 548 -10.64 33.38 -8.76
N MET A 549 -11.75 32.64 -8.83
CA MET A 549 -12.67 32.65 -9.97
C MET A 549 -14.12 32.92 -9.55
N PRO A 550 -14.93 33.60 -10.38
CA PRO A 550 -16.36 33.80 -10.13
C PRO A 550 -17.19 32.54 -10.47
N ILE A 551 -16.68 31.37 -10.12
CA ILE A 551 -17.34 30.06 -10.26
C ILE A 551 -17.88 29.68 -8.88
N ALA A 552 -19.12 29.23 -8.82
CA ALA A 552 -19.76 28.78 -7.58
C ALA A 552 -18.96 27.66 -6.91
N LEU A 553 -18.88 27.70 -5.58
CA LEU A 553 -18.26 26.60 -4.83
C LEU A 553 -19.12 25.34 -4.98
N PRO A 554 -18.50 24.18 -5.31
CA PRO A 554 -19.24 22.92 -5.46
C PRO A 554 -19.70 22.34 -4.12
N HIS A 555 -19.00 22.70 -3.04
CA HIS A 555 -19.30 22.25 -1.68
C HIS A 555 -19.40 23.45 -0.74
N THR A 556 -20.18 23.29 0.33
CA THR A 556 -20.22 24.25 1.43
C THR A 556 -18.88 24.33 2.14
N VAL A 557 -18.19 23.20 2.25
CA VAL A 557 -16.85 23.09 2.81
C VAL A 557 -16.15 21.90 2.19
N GLU A 558 -14.87 22.08 1.88
CA GLU A 558 -14.02 21.06 1.27
C GLU A 558 -12.69 21.01 2.00
N LEU A 559 -12.19 19.80 2.27
CA LEU A 559 -10.85 19.55 2.78
C LEU A 559 -10.02 18.82 1.71
N ASN A 560 -8.95 19.47 1.25
CA ASN A 560 -7.90 18.86 0.47
C ASN A 560 -6.69 18.54 1.37
N ALA A 561 -6.39 17.26 1.53
CA ALA A 561 -5.27 16.76 2.33
C ALA A 561 -4.14 16.23 1.44
N VAL A 562 -2.90 16.58 1.75
CA VAL A 562 -1.73 16.11 1.01
C VAL A 562 -0.52 15.96 1.92
N THR A 563 0.26 14.89 1.74
CA THR A 563 1.49 14.69 2.50
C THR A 563 2.65 15.36 1.77
N ILE A 564 3.37 16.25 2.45
CA ILE A 564 4.52 16.98 1.92
C ILE A 564 5.76 16.58 2.71
N ASP A 565 6.81 16.16 2.01
CA ASP A 565 8.11 15.91 2.62
C ASP A 565 8.88 17.21 2.86
N THR A 566 9.32 17.40 4.10
CA THR A 566 10.14 18.55 4.54
C THR A 566 11.43 18.06 5.18
N ASP A 567 12.35 18.97 5.49
CA ASP A 567 13.61 18.65 6.20
C ASP A 567 13.37 18.03 7.59
N THR A 568 12.21 18.27 8.20
CA THR A 568 11.81 17.71 9.51
C THR A 568 11.00 16.43 9.41
N GLY A 569 10.79 15.89 8.20
CA GLY A 569 10.00 14.70 7.93
C GLY A 569 8.71 14.98 7.13
N PRO A 570 7.85 13.97 6.93
CA PRO A 570 6.58 14.12 6.23
C PRO A 570 5.57 14.87 7.10
N HIS A 571 4.89 15.87 6.53
CA HIS A 571 3.79 16.59 7.18
C HIS A 571 2.50 16.47 6.36
N LEU A 572 1.38 16.18 7.03
CA LEU A 572 0.07 16.26 6.40
C LEU A 572 -0.38 17.72 6.34
N ASN A 573 -0.47 18.26 5.14
CA ASN A 573 -1.01 19.58 4.86
C ASN A 573 -2.52 19.49 4.60
N ALA A 574 -3.29 20.28 5.34
CA ALA A 574 -4.74 20.34 5.32
C ALA A 574 -5.20 21.70 4.78
N THR A 575 -5.71 21.74 3.56
CA THR A 575 -6.22 22.97 2.93
C THR A 575 -7.74 22.94 2.87
N TRP A 576 -8.36 23.86 3.59
CA TRP A 576 -9.80 24.05 3.67
C TRP A 576 -10.25 25.18 2.75
N THR A 577 -11.33 24.93 2.01
CA THR A 577 -12.07 25.93 1.25
C THR A 577 -13.53 25.87 1.71
N TRP A 578 -14.18 27.01 1.98
CA TRP A 578 -15.58 27.00 2.41
C TRP A 578 -16.37 28.22 1.94
N ALA A 579 -17.69 28.06 1.91
CA ALA A 579 -18.69 29.08 1.65
C ALA A 579 -18.88 29.99 2.88
N PRO A 580 -18.44 31.27 2.85
CA PRO A 580 -18.56 32.17 4.00
C PRO A 580 -20.01 32.46 4.41
N THR A 581 -20.99 32.27 3.52
CA THR A 581 -22.41 32.47 3.89
C THR A 581 -22.96 31.36 4.79
N ALA A 582 -22.31 30.19 4.80
CA ALA A 582 -22.74 29.01 5.53
C ALA A 582 -21.87 28.69 6.76
N LEU A 583 -20.56 28.94 6.68
CA LEU A 583 -19.59 28.66 7.75
C LEU A 583 -18.64 29.83 7.97
N ASP A 584 -18.25 30.04 9.23
CA ASP A 584 -17.22 31.00 9.59
C ASP A 584 -15.85 30.33 9.81
N ARG A 585 -14.80 31.16 9.86
CA ARG A 585 -13.43 30.68 10.10
C ARG A 585 -13.28 29.95 11.45
N MET A 586 -14.05 30.34 12.46
CA MET A 586 -13.96 29.74 13.80
C MET A 586 -14.50 28.31 13.80
N ALA A 587 -15.60 28.05 13.09
CA ALA A 587 -16.16 26.74 12.89
C ALA A 587 -15.17 25.83 12.17
N VAL A 588 -14.61 26.28 11.04
CA VAL A 588 -13.61 25.50 10.26
C VAL A 588 -12.35 25.22 11.09
N THR A 589 -11.84 26.22 11.81
CA THR A 589 -10.68 26.03 12.72
C THR A 589 -10.98 25.00 13.81
N ARG A 590 -12.20 25.00 14.37
CA ARG A 590 -12.63 24.03 15.37
C ARG A 590 -12.71 22.62 14.78
N ILE A 591 -13.28 22.46 13.57
CA ILE A 591 -13.39 21.16 12.91
C ILE A 591 -12.00 20.62 12.57
N ASN A 592 -11.08 21.47 12.08
CA ASN A 592 -9.69 21.06 11.84
C ASN A 592 -9.01 20.53 13.12
N ARG A 593 -9.19 21.22 14.25
CA ARG A 593 -8.69 20.74 15.54
C ARG A 593 -9.29 19.39 15.93
N LEU A 594 -10.60 19.22 15.77
CA LEU A 594 -11.26 17.94 16.05
C LEU A 594 -10.72 16.82 15.13
N TRP A 595 -10.44 17.13 13.87
CA TRP A 595 -9.87 16.17 12.94
C TRP A 595 -8.44 15.76 13.35
N PHE A 596 -7.58 16.72 13.66
CA PHE A 596 -6.22 16.44 14.16
C PHE A 596 -6.23 15.69 15.50
N ASP A 597 -7.12 16.06 16.42
CA ASP A 597 -7.33 15.36 17.69
C ASP A 597 -7.74 13.90 17.47
N ALA A 598 -8.65 13.63 16.52
CA ALA A 598 -9.05 12.28 16.17
C ALA A 598 -7.89 11.48 15.57
N LEU A 599 -7.12 12.06 14.65
CA LEU A 599 -5.94 11.43 14.06
C LEU A 599 -4.88 11.08 15.12
N ALA A 600 -4.59 12.01 16.03
CA ALA A 600 -3.67 11.78 17.15
C ALA A 600 -4.21 10.70 18.10
N GLY A 601 -5.52 10.69 18.37
CA GLY A 601 -6.20 9.66 19.15
C GLY A 601 -6.09 8.26 18.54
N ILE A 602 -6.25 8.14 17.22
CA ILE A 602 -6.04 6.90 16.47
C ILE A 602 -4.59 6.44 16.60
N CYS A 603 -3.62 7.34 16.44
CA CYS A 603 -2.20 7.02 16.63
C CYS A 603 -1.91 6.55 18.07
N ALA A 604 -2.48 7.21 19.07
CA ALA A 604 -2.35 6.81 20.47
C ALA A 604 -2.96 5.43 20.75
N HIS A 605 -4.07 5.08 20.10
CA HIS A 605 -4.66 3.74 20.19
C HIS A 605 -3.71 2.66 19.64
N VAL A 606 -3.13 2.89 18.46
CA VAL A 606 -2.17 1.96 17.83
C VAL A 606 -0.89 1.81 18.64
N ARG A 607 -0.34 2.90 19.21
CA ARG A 607 0.83 2.84 20.10
C ARG A 607 0.64 1.94 21.32
N ARG A 608 -0.60 1.73 21.75
CA ARG A 608 -0.94 0.83 22.87
C ARG A 608 -1.23 -0.61 22.42
N GLY A 609 -0.91 -0.95 21.17
CA GLY A 609 -1.19 -2.26 20.57
C GLY A 609 -2.62 -2.41 20.02
N GLY A 610 -3.33 -1.30 19.83
CA GLY A 610 -4.66 -1.28 19.22
C GLY A 610 -4.62 -1.56 17.70
N GLY A 611 -5.72 -2.05 17.15
CA GLY A 611 -5.83 -2.52 15.78
C GLY A 611 -6.53 -3.88 15.68
N GLY A 612 -6.20 -4.65 14.66
CA GLY A 612 -6.63 -6.04 14.50
C GLY A 612 -7.37 -6.30 13.20
N LEU A 613 -7.91 -7.51 13.08
CA LEU A 613 -8.58 -7.98 11.88
C LEU A 613 -10.06 -7.56 11.90
N THR A 614 -10.59 -7.33 10.71
CA THR A 614 -12.02 -7.14 10.45
C THR A 614 -12.55 -8.21 9.47
N PRO A 615 -13.87 -8.40 9.34
CA PRO A 615 -14.43 -9.41 8.44
C PRO A 615 -13.93 -9.34 7.00
N SER A 616 -13.70 -8.14 6.46
CA SER A 616 -13.13 -7.97 5.12
C SER A 616 -11.69 -8.46 4.96
N ASP A 617 -10.92 -8.58 6.06
CA ASP A 617 -9.52 -9.01 6.03
C ASP A 617 -9.36 -10.53 5.89
N ILE A 618 -10.34 -11.30 6.34
CA ILE A 618 -10.25 -12.77 6.45
C ILE A 618 -11.06 -13.49 5.35
N LEU A 619 -11.53 -12.77 4.34
CA LEU A 619 -12.28 -13.38 3.25
C LEU A 619 -11.43 -14.48 2.56
N PRO A 620 -12.01 -15.65 2.26
CA PRO A 620 -13.46 -15.96 2.24
C PRO A 620 -14.06 -16.50 3.54
N ALA A 621 -13.31 -16.54 4.66
CA ALA A 621 -13.89 -16.92 5.95
C ALA A 621 -14.97 -15.91 6.36
N ARG A 622 -16.06 -16.42 6.96
CA ARG A 622 -17.21 -15.62 7.37
C ARG A 622 -17.34 -15.66 8.89
N LEU A 623 -16.79 -14.65 9.55
CA LEU A 623 -16.92 -14.44 10.98
C LEU A 623 -17.46 -13.04 11.27
N SER A 624 -18.22 -12.90 12.35
CA SER A 624 -18.59 -11.59 12.90
C SER A 624 -17.38 -10.93 13.57
N GLN A 625 -17.40 -9.59 13.69
CA GLN A 625 -16.32 -8.86 14.39
C GLN A 625 -16.12 -9.40 15.82
N GLN A 626 -17.20 -9.73 16.54
CA GLN A 626 -17.13 -10.30 17.88
C GLN A 626 -16.42 -11.67 17.91
N GLN A 627 -16.65 -12.52 16.91
CA GLN A 627 -15.96 -13.80 16.79
C GLN A 627 -14.47 -13.61 16.52
N ILE A 628 -14.12 -12.66 15.65
CA ILE A 628 -12.72 -12.32 15.33
C ILE A 628 -12.01 -11.79 16.57
N ASP A 629 -12.59 -10.81 17.27
CA ASP A 629 -12.00 -10.25 18.49
C ASP A 629 -11.84 -11.33 19.58
N GLY A 630 -12.81 -12.25 19.70
CA GLY A 630 -12.72 -13.42 20.56
C GLY A 630 -11.54 -14.34 20.21
N LEU A 631 -11.28 -14.58 18.92
CA LEU A 631 -10.11 -15.34 18.47
C LEU A 631 -8.81 -14.61 18.79
N GLN A 632 -8.72 -13.31 18.49
CA GLN A 632 -7.53 -12.50 18.73
C GLN A 632 -7.21 -12.34 20.24
N SER A 633 -8.23 -12.44 21.11
CA SER A 633 -8.03 -12.45 22.56
C SER A 633 -7.39 -13.75 23.09
N ARG A 634 -7.60 -14.86 22.38
CA ARG A 634 -7.08 -16.19 22.75
C ARG A 634 -5.73 -16.49 22.11
N PHE A 635 -5.53 -16.03 20.88
CA PHE A 635 -4.37 -16.37 20.07
C PHE A 635 -3.83 -15.15 19.31
N PRO A 636 -2.51 -15.02 19.10
CA PRO A 636 -1.97 -14.06 18.16
C PRO A 636 -2.27 -14.54 16.73
N VAL A 637 -3.33 -14.02 16.12
CA VAL A 637 -3.80 -14.43 14.78
C VAL A 637 -3.20 -13.53 13.70
N ALA A 638 -2.58 -14.15 12.68
CA ALA A 638 -2.21 -13.46 11.44
C ALA A 638 -3.31 -13.57 10.37
N ASP A 639 -3.98 -14.72 10.27
CA ASP A 639 -4.98 -14.97 9.23
C ASP A 639 -5.96 -16.07 9.68
N VAL A 640 -7.15 -16.09 9.07
CA VAL A 640 -8.20 -17.09 9.31
C VAL A 640 -8.74 -17.56 7.96
N LEU A 641 -8.58 -18.86 7.68
CA LEU A 641 -8.93 -19.45 6.40
C LEU A 641 -9.99 -20.56 6.58
N PRO A 642 -10.96 -20.70 5.66
CA PRO A 642 -11.82 -21.87 5.68
C PRO A 642 -11.04 -23.13 5.29
N LEU A 643 -11.41 -24.27 5.89
CA LEU A 643 -10.80 -25.54 5.52
C LEU A 643 -11.22 -25.96 4.11
N THR A 644 -10.27 -26.52 3.37
CA THR A 644 -10.58 -27.22 2.11
C THR A 644 -11.45 -28.45 2.38
N PRO A 645 -12.25 -28.94 1.41
CA PRO A 645 -13.07 -30.14 1.60
C PRO A 645 -12.29 -31.36 2.12
N LEU A 646 -11.03 -31.52 1.68
CA LEU A 646 -10.15 -32.59 2.19
C LEU A 646 -9.80 -32.39 3.67
N GLN A 647 -9.39 -31.18 4.05
CA GLN A 647 -9.07 -30.87 5.45
C GLN A 647 -10.28 -31.02 6.36
N GLN A 648 -11.50 -30.70 5.88
CA GLN A 648 -12.74 -30.92 6.64
C GLN A 648 -12.95 -32.42 6.94
N GLY A 649 -12.75 -33.28 5.94
CA GLY A 649 -12.82 -34.73 6.12
C GLY A 649 -11.77 -35.24 7.11
N LEU A 650 -10.53 -34.75 7.01
CA LEU A 650 -9.44 -35.12 7.94
C LEU A 650 -9.72 -34.66 9.37
N LEU A 651 -10.25 -33.44 9.56
CA LEU A 651 -10.62 -32.93 10.88
C LEU A 651 -11.74 -33.78 11.52
N PHE A 652 -12.74 -34.17 10.72
CA PHE A 652 -13.81 -35.07 11.18
C PHE A 652 -13.26 -36.42 11.65
N HIS A 653 -12.34 -37.03 10.88
CA HIS A 653 -11.72 -38.30 11.27
C HIS A 653 -10.85 -38.17 12.52
N ALA A 654 -10.08 -37.08 12.66
CA ALA A 654 -9.28 -36.81 13.86
C ALA A 654 -10.16 -36.67 15.12
N GLY A 655 -11.33 -36.03 14.98
CA GLY A 655 -12.33 -35.92 16.05
C GLY A 655 -12.87 -37.28 16.52
N ILE A 656 -13.10 -38.22 15.60
CA ILE A 656 -13.49 -39.61 15.92
C ILE A 656 -12.30 -40.36 16.55
N ALA A 657 -11.10 -40.24 15.96
CA ALA A 657 -9.91 -40.95 16.42
C ALA A 657 -9.47 -40.55 17.83
N LYS A 658 -9.75 -39.31 18.26
CA LYS A 658 -9.56 -38.84 19.65
C LYS A 658 -10.25 -39.76 20.69
N SER A 659 -11.31 -40.47 20.30
CA SER A 659 -12.03 -41.41 21.16
C SER A 659 -11.49 -42.85 21.13
N SER A 660 -10.80 -43.25 20.05
CA SER A 660 -10.24 -44.60 19.87
C SER A 660 -8.74 -44.69 20.13
N GLY A 661 -8.02 -43.57 20.17
CA GLY A 661 -6.60 -43.49 20.50
C GLY A 661 -5.63 -43.83 19.36
N ASP A 662 -6.13 -44.03 18.14
CA ASP A 662 -5.32 -44.40 16.97
C ASP A 662 -5.73 -43.56 15.75
N ASP A 663 -5.04 -42.43 15.58
CA ASP A 663 -5.25 -41.54 14.43
C ASP A 663 -4.29 -41.91 13.30
N VAL A 664 -4.82 -42.58 12.28
CA VAL A 664 -4.08 -43.04 11.11
C VAL A 664 -3.47 -41.89 10.28
N TYR A 665 -3.83 -40.65 10.57
CA TYR A 665 -3.33 -39.46 9.89
C TYR A 665 -2.17 -38.77 10.62
N ALA A 666 -1.76 -39.26 11.79
CA ALA A 666 -0.53 -38.86 12.46
C ALA A 666 0.69 -39.59 11.84
N VAL A 667 1.46 -38.86 11.04
CA VAL A 667 2.64 -39.37 10.33
C VAL A 667 3.91 -39.00 11.07
N GLN A 668 4.88 -39.91 11.05
CA GLN A 668 6.17 -39.69 11.68
C GLN A 668 7.31 -40.11 10.76
N PHE A 669 8.34 -39.27 10.70
CA PHE A 669 9.57 -39.50 9.96
C PHE A 669 10.73 -39.55 10.95
N ASP A 670 11.33 -40.72 11.07
CA ASP A 670 12.45 -40.99 11.97
C ASP A 670 13.74 -41.14 11.15
N ILE A 671 14.70 -40.26 11.39
CA ILE A 671 15.95 -40.15 10.65
C ILE A 671 17.12 -40.37 11.59
N ALA A 672 17.91 -41.41 11.31
CA ALA A 672 19.20 -41.59 11.97
C ALA A 672 20.24 -40.62 11.38
N LEU A 673 20.84 -39.80 12.25
CA LEU A 673 21.90 -38.85 11.90
C LEU A 673 23.19 -39.26 12.60
N GLY A 674 24.30 -39.22 11.87
CA GLY A 674 25.63 -39.52 12.39
C GLY A 674 26.60 -38.36 12.16
N GLY A 675 27.52 -38.16 13.09
CA GLY A 675 28.53 -37.09 13.05
C GLY A 675 28.29 -35.97 14.05
N VAL A 676 29.11 -34.92 13.96
CA VAL A 676 28.98 -33.73 14.80
C VAL A 676 27.76 -32.93 14.35
N LEU A 677 26.81 -32.73 15.25
CA LEU A 677 25.55 -32.03 15.00
C LEU A 677 25.39 -30.88 16.00
N ASP A 678 25.04 -29.69 15.49
CA ASP A 678 24.66 -28.54 16.30
C ASP A 678 23.13 -28.54 16.47
N ALA A 679 22.66 -28.83 17.69
CA ALA A 679 21.24 -28.95 17.99
C ALA A 679 20.49 -27.61 17.85
N GLU A 680 21.11 -26.50 18.27
CA GLU A 680 20.51 -25.16 18.19
C GLU A 680 20.39 -24.72 16.74
N ARG A 681 21.43 -24.95 15.94
CA ARG A 681 21.40 -24.63 14.50
C ARG A 681 20.34 -25.44 13.75
N LEU A 682 20.10 -26.70 14.14
CA LEU A 682 19.03 -27.51 13.54
C LEU A 682 17.65 -27.01 13.98
N HIS A 683 17.50 -26.61 15.24
CA HIS A 683 16.29 -25.98 15.75
C HIS A 683 15.96 -24.68 14.99
N GLU A 684 16.93 -23.77 14.83
CA GLU A 684 16.77 -22.54 14.04
C GLU A 684 16.38 -22.82 12.59
N ALA A 685 16.93 -23.88 11.98
CA ALA A 685 16.57 -24.28 10.62
C ALA A 685 15.12 -24.75 10.52
N VAL A 686 14.64 -25.56 11.48
CA VAL A 686 13.23 -25.97 11.56
C VAL A 686 12.33 -24.76 11.75
N GLN A 687 12.68 -23.86 12.67
CA GLN A 687 11.91 -22.65 12.95
C GLN A 687 11.85 -21.71 11.75
N THR A 688 12.94 -21.58 10.99
CA THR A 688 13.00 -20.83 9.73
C THR A 688 12.03 -21.38 8.69
N VAL A 689 11.94 -22.71 8.57
CA VAL A 689 11.02 -23.38 7.66
C VAL A 689 9.57 -23.22 8.11
N VAL A 690 9.27 -23.27 9.40
CA VAL A 690 7.93 -23.03 9.93
C VAL A 690 7.50 -21.56 9.76
N ALA A 691 8.40 -20.60 9.96
CA ALA A 691 8.14 -19.18 9.64
C ALA A 691 7.84 -18.96 8.15
N ARG A 692 8.44 -19.77 7.28
CA ARG A 692 8.19 -19.78 5.85
C ARG A 692 6.86 -20.46 5.47
N HIS A 693 6.42 -21.43 6.26
CA HIS A 693 5.22 -22.23 6.02
C HIS A 693 4.30 -22.21 7.26
N PRO A 694 3.66 -21.08 7.59
CA PRO A 694 2.97 -20.91 8.87
C PRO A 694 1.73 -21.81 9.01
N HIS A 695 1.25 -22.41 7.92
CA HIS A 695 0.19 -23.42 7.96
C HIS A 695 0.60 -24.67 8.76
N LEU A 696 1.90 -24.95 8.89
CA LEU A 696 2.41 -26.05 9.73
C LEU A 696 2.14 -25.81 11.23
N ALA A 697 2.10 -24.54 11.64
CA ALA A 697 1.79 -24.13 13.01
C ALA A 697 0.30 -23.77 13.19
N ALA A 698 -0.54 -24.05 12.20
CA ALA A 698 -1.94 -23.67 12.25
C ALA A 698 -2.75 -24.50 13.25
N ARG A 699 -3.83 -23.88 13.73
CA ARG A 699 -4.84 -24.50 14.60
C ARG A 699 -6.13 -24.69 13.82
N PHE A 700 -6.88 -25.74 14.12
CA PHE A 700 -8.10 -26.11 13.43
C PHE A 700 -9.28 -26.08 14.39
N CYS A 701 -10.25 -25.22 14.09
CA CYS A 701 -11.42 -25.00 14.93
C CYS A 701 -12.70 -25.41 14.21
N ASP A 702 -13.50 -26.27 14.83
CA ASP A 702 -14.82 -26.72 14.36
C ASP A 702 -15.99 -26.02 15.10
N GLN A 703 -15.69 -25.11 16.02
CA GLN A 703 -16.67 -24.38 16.84
C GLN A 703 -17.51 -23.34 16.07
N PHE A 704 -17.26 -23.14 14.77
CA PHE A 704 -17.93 -22.18 13.90
C PHE A 704 -18.81 -22.89 12.87
N GLU A 705 -19.71 -22.16 12.20
CA GLU A 705 -20.62 -22.74 11.19
C GLU A 705 -19.88 -23.51 10.08
N GLN A 706 -18.70 -23.02 9.70
CA GLN A 706 -17.75 -23.75 8.88
C GLN A 706 -16.45 -23.90 9.67
N PRO A 707 -15.77 -25.06 9.64
CA PRO A 707 -14.52 -25.23 10.33
C PRO A 707 -13.44 -24.35 9.69
N LEU A 708 -12.60 -23.77 10.54
CA LEU A 708 -11.59 -22.77 10.17
C LEU A 708 -10.19 -23.20 10.58
N GLN A 709 -9.21 -22.74 9.81
CA GLN A 709 -7.80 -22.86 10.11
C GLN A 709 -7.28 -21.47 10.52
N ILE A 710 -6.75 -21.37 11.74
CA ILE A 710 -6.19 -20.16 12.31
C ILE A 710 -4.68 -20.19 12.09
N ILE A 711 -4.17 -19.18 11.39
CA ILE A 711 -2.74 -19.01 11.15
C ILE A 711 -2.17 -18.11 12.26
N PRO A 712 -1.17 -18.58 13.04
CA PRO A 712 -0.57 -17.76 14.07
C PRO A 712 0.30 -16.64 13.49
N ALA A 713 0.30 -15.47 14.14
CA ALA A 713 1.16 -14.35 13.78
C ALA A 713 2.65 -14.67 13.99
N GLN A 714 2.94 -15.49 15.00
CA GLN A 714 4.27 -16.02 15.27
C GLN A 714 4.20 -17.56 15.20
N PRO A 715 4.38 -18.15 14.01
CA PRO A 715 4.33 -19.60 13.85
C PRO A 715 5.56 -20.24 14.51
N VAL A 716 5.35 -21.08 15.51
CA VAL A 716 6.42 -21.79 16.24
C VAL A 716 6.16 -23.29 16.17
N ALA A 717 7.20 -24.05 15.82
CA ALA A 717 7.17 -25.51 15.90
C ALA A 717 7.53 -25.95 17.32
N PRO A 718 6.74 -26.84 17.96
CA PRO A 718 7.19 -27.52 19.17
C PRO A 718 8.50 -28.28 18.88
N TRP A 719 9.54 -27.97 19.66
CA TRP A 719 10.88 -28.56 19.56
C TRP A 719 11.27 -29.19 20.89
N MET A 720 11.85 -30.38 20.85
CA MET A 720 12.46 -31.02 22.03
C MET A 720 13.85 -31.57 21.69
N TYR A 721 14.80 -31.35 22.60
CA TYR A 721 16.10 -32.00 22.59
C TYR A 721 16.20 -32.94 23.80
N ILE A 722 16.48 -34.22 23.55
CA ILE A 722 16.52 -35.26 24.59
C ILE A 722 17.86 -35.98 24.50
N GLU A 723 18.59 -36.07 25.60
CA GLU A 723 19.78 -36.90 25.73
C GLU A 723 19.44 -38.18 26.49
N LEU A 724 19.60 -39.33 25.85
CA LEU A 724 19.47 -40.63 26.52
C LEU A 724 20.78 -40.96 27.25
N ALA A 725 20.68 -41.59 28.42
CA ALA A 725 21.85 -41.82 29.26
C ALA A 725 22.84 -42.82 28.61
N ASP A 726 24.13 -42.55 28.75
CA ASP A 726 25.18 -43.43 28.26
C ASP A 726 25.16 -44.79 29.00
N GLY A 727 25.30 -45.89 28.25
CA GLY A 727 25.42 -47.24 28.81
C GLY A 727 24.11 -48.00 29.02
N ILE A 728 22.98 -47.49 28.51
CA ILE A 728 21.72 -48.24 28.42
C ILE A 728 21.83 -49.34 27.34
N ALA A 729 21.16 -50.48 27.54
CA ALA A 729 21.08 -51.51 26.51
C ALA A 729 20.36 -50.99 25.24
N ASP A 730 20.79 -51.44 24.05
CA ASP A 730 20.19 -51.01 22.77
C ASP A 730 18.67 -51.27 22.73
N SER A 731 18.17 -52.32 23.40
CA SER A 731 16.75 -52.63 23.53
C SER A 731 15.96 -51.55 24.27
N ASP A 732 16.51 -51.06 25.38
CA ASP A 732 15.85 -50.12 26.28
C ASP A 732 15.88 -48.71 25.68
N THR A 733 16.92 -48.42 24.89
CA THR A 733 17.07 -47.20 24.10
C THR A 733 15.98 -47.11 23.03
N GLU A 734 15.75 -48.18 22.27
CA GLU A 734 14.70 -48.21 21.24
C GLU A 734 13.30 -48.14 21.87
N GLU A 735 13.08 -48.77 23.03
CA GLU A 735 11.82 -48.65 23.78
C GLU A 735 11.55 -47.21 24.25
N GLN A 736 12.59 -46.49 24.70
CA GLN A 736 12.47 -45.07 25.06
C GLN A 736 12.16 -44.20 23.85
N ILE A 737 12.82 -44.42 22.71
CA ILE A 737 12.52 -43.73 21.45
C ILE A 737 11.07 -44.01 21.03
N GLU A 738 10.60 -45.25 21.12
CA GLU A 738 9.22 -45.61 20.78
C GLU A 738 8.20 -44.91 21.67
N LYS A 739 8.47 -44.78 22.97
CA LYS A 739 7.63 -44.01 23.92
C LYS A 739 7.57 -42.53 23.56
N ILE A 740 8.72 -41.92 23.23
CA ILE A 740 8.79 -40.51 22.78
C ILE A 740 7.99 -40.35 21.48
N CYS A 741 8.21 -41.23 20.51
CA CYS A 741 7.54 -41.24 19.23
C CYS A 741 6.01 -41.39 19.37
N ALA A 742 5.54 -42.25 20.26
CA ALA A 742 4.11 -42.43 20.55
C ALA A 742 3.50 -41.18 21.19
N ALA A 743 4.18 -40.56 22.16
CA ALA A 743 3.72 -39.32 22.78
C ALA A 743 3.59 -38.17 21.76
N GLU A 744 4.56 -38.04 20.87
CA GLU A 744 4.52 -37.03 19.80
C GLU A 744 3.38 -37.28 18.81
N ARG A 745 3.09 -38.55 18.44
CA ARG A 745 1.93 -38.89 17.59
C ARG A 745 0.62 -38.52 18.26
N THR A 746 0.47 -38.79 19.56
CA THR A 746 -0.73 -38.36 20.31
C THR A 746 -0.85 -36.84 20.37
N ALA A 747 0.27 -36.11 20.52
CA ALA A 747 0.26 -34.65 20.61
C ALA A 747 -0.20 -33.96 19.31
N VAL A 748 0.21 -34.47 18.13
CA VAL A 748 -0.20 -33.88 16.83
C VAL A 748 -1.68 -34.09 16.49
N CYS A 749 -2.38 -35.00 17.17
CA CYS A 749 -3.81 -35.21 16.99
C CYS A 749 -4.67 -34.14 17.66
N ASP A 750 -4.10 -33.33 18.57
CA ASP A 750 -4.82 -32.23 19.20
C ASP A 750 -4.82 -30.97 18.32
N LEU A 751 -5.53 -31.06 17.19
CA LEU A 751 -5.54 -30.03 16.14
C LEU A 751 -6.12 -28.67 16.58
N ALA A 752 -6.87 -28.63 17.68
CA ALA A 752 -7.49 -27.40 18.19
C ALA A 752 -6.51 -26.58 19.04
N GLU A 753 -5.78 -27.25 19.93
CA GLU A 753 -4.96 -26.58 20.96
C GLU A 753 -3.45 -26.71 20.73
N GLN A 754 -3.00 -27.61 19.86
CA GLN A 754 -1.58 -27.81 19.54
C GLN A 754 -1.28 -27.71 18.03
N PRO A 755 -0.05 -27.30 17.67
CA PRO A 755 0.42 -27.36 16.29
C PRO A 755 0.41 -28.78 15.74
N ALA A 756 -0.04 -28.92 14.49
CA ALA A 756 -0.10 -30.18 13.76
C ALA A 756 1.25 -30.62 13.17
N PHE A 757 2.36 -29.95 13.49
CA PHE A 757 3.72 -30.28 13.10
C PHE A 757 4.67 -30.06 14.28
N ARG A 758 5.56 -31.03 14.54
CA ARG A 758 6.46 -31.09 15.70
C ARG A 758 7.79 -31.74 15.32
N ALA A 759 8.84 -31.39 16.05
CA ALA A 759 10.19 -31.90 15.82
C ALA A 759 10.88 -32.29 17.14
N VAL A 760 11.52 -33.45 17.16
CA VAL A 760 12.31 -33.93 18.31
C VAL A 760 13.67 -34.40 17.84
N LEU A 761 14.72 -33.96 18.53
CA LEU A 761 16.09 -34.42 18.34
C LEU A 761 16.52 -35.22 19.57
N ILE A 762 16.80 -36.51 19.37
CA ILE A 762 17.21 -37.44 20.43
C ILE A 762 18.69 -37.77 20.23
N ARG A 763 19.55 -37.45 21.19
CA ARG A 763 20.93 -37.94 21.23
C ARG A 763 20.94 -39.33 21.85
N VAL A 764 21.33 -40.32 21.06
CA VAL A 764 21.31 -41.74 21.43
C VAL A 764 22.69 -42.20 21.92
N ALA A 765 23.75 -41.60 21.40
CA ALA A 765 25.12 -41.75 21.86
C ALA A 765 25.98 -40.60 21.30
N ASP A 766 27.28 -40.60 21.60
CA ASP A 766 28.24 -39.67 20.99
C ASP A 766 28.16 -39.67 19.47
N ASN A 767 27.92 -38.50 18.90
CA ASN A 767 27.78 -38.26 17.45
C ASN A 767 26.71 -39.16 16.77
N ARG A 768 25.72 -39.65 17.51
CA ARG A 768 24.58 -40.42 16.98
C ARG A 768 23.27 -39.86 17.50
N TYR A 769 22.42 -39.45 16.56
CA TYR A 769 21.14 -38.82 16.86
C TYR A 769 20.00 -39.48 16.09
N ARG A 770 18.79 -39.37 16.63
CA ARG A 770 17.53 -39.64 15.92
C ARG A 770 16.76 -38.33 15.83
N PHE A 771 16.50 -37.90 14.60
CA PHE A 771 15.70 -36.72 14.32
C PHE A 771 14.32 -37.15 13.87
N VAL A 772 13.33 -36.86 14.70
CA VAL A 772 11.95 -37.30 14.53
C VAL A 772 11.10 -36.09 14.19
N LEU A 773 10.50 -36.10 13.00
CA LEU A 773 9.47 -35.14 12.60
C LEU A 773 8.11 -35.81 12.70
N THR A 774 7.18 -35.18 13.38
CA THR A 774 5.82 -35.70 13.56
C THR A 774 4.82 -34.67 13.05
N ASN A 775 3.88 -35.09 12.21
CA ASN A 775 2.88 -34.19 11.65
C ASN A 775 1.53 -34.88 11.44
N HIS A 776 0.45 -34.11 11.44
CA HIS A 776 -0.84 -34.58 10.98
C HIS A 776 -1.00 -34.31 9.46
N HIS A 777 -1.65 -35.21 8.73
CA HIS A 777 -1.82 -35.07 7.27
C HIS A 777 -2.64 -33.84 6.84
N ILE A 778 -3.36 -33.22 7.78
CA ILE A 778 -4.15 -32.00 7.53
C ILE A 778 -3.28 -30.78 7.15
N VAL A 779 -2.01 -30.75 7.57
CA VAL A 779 -1.06 -29.68 7.24
C VAL A 779 -0.02 -30.08 6.20
N LEU A 780 0.22 -31.39 6.01
CA LEU A 780 1.35 -31.85 5.23
C LEU A 780 1.11 -33.24 4.62
N ASP A 781 1.24 -33.31 3.29
CA ASP A 781 1.15 -34.56 2.53
C ASP A 781 2.52 -35.24 2.34
N GLY A 782 2.52 -36.47 1.84
CA GLY A 782 3.74 -37.24 1.59
C GLY A 782 4.65 -36.67 0.48
N TRP A 783 4.12 -35.81 -0.41
CA TRP A 783 4.90 -35.19 -1.50
C TRP A 783 5.64 -33.94 -1.03
N SER A 784 5.11 -33.28 0.00
CA SER A 784 5.65 -32.06 0.58
C SER A 784 6.77 -32.34 1.58
N MET A 785 6.80 -33.54 2.18
CA MET A 785 7.83 -33.96 3.14
C MET A 785 9.27 -33.88 2.62
N PRO A 786 9.61 -34.39 1.42
CA PRO A 786 10.97 -34.24 0.87
C PRO A 786 11.38 -32.78 0.66
N ILE A 787 10.43 -31.92 0.28
CA ILE A 787 10.67 -30.48 0.08
C ILE A 787 10.97 -29.82 1.43
N LEU A 788 10.16 -30.09 2.44
CA LEU A 788 10.36 -29.58 3.79
C LEU A 788 11.73 -30.00 4.34
N MET A 789 12.09 -31.27 4.16
CA MET A 789 13.37 -31.83 4.61
C MET A 789 14.55 -31.16 3.90
N GLN A 790 14.44 -30.96 2.59
CA GLN A 790 15.46 -30.26 1.80
C GLN A 790 15.64 -28.81 2.29
N GLU A 791 14.54 -28.12 2.60
CA GLU A 791 14.61 -26.76 3.14
C GLU A 791 15.23 -26.72 4.54
N ILE A 792 14.91 -27.66 5.43
CA ILE A 792 15.50 -27.76 6.79
C ILE A 792 17.01 -27.97 6.68
N PHE A 793 17.48 -28.96 5.90
CA PHE A 793 18.92 -29.21 5.79
C PHE A 793 19.66 -28.09 5.05
N ALA A 794 19.06 -27.48 4.04
CA ALA A 794 19.63 -26.29 3.41
C ALA A 794 19.80 -25.15 4.43
N GLY A 795 18.77 -24.86 5.23
CA GLY A 795 18.83 -23.89 6.32
C GLY A 795 19.92 -24.25 7.35
N TYR A 796 19.97 -25.52 7.76
CA TYR A 796 20.99 -26.03 8.68
C TYR A 796 22.40 -25.82 8.11
N HIS A 797 22.65 -26.04 6.82
CA HIS A 797 23.96 -25.81 6.22
C HIS A 797 24.26 -24.34 5.88
N GLY A 798 23.36 -23.41 6.20
CA GLY A 798 23.50 -21.98 5.87
C GLY A 798 23.29 -21.69 4.38
N VAL A 799 22.68 -22.62 3.64
CA VAL A 799 22.28 -22.42 2.25
C VAL A 799 21.02 -21.56 2.23
N ARG A 800 21.09 -20.44 1.51
CA ARG A 800 19.97 -19.52 1.41
C ARG A 800 18.80 -20.16 0.67
N LEU A 801 17.65 -20.27 1.34
CA LEU A 801 16.42 -20.76 0.72
C LEU A 801 15.85 -19.76 -0.30
N PRO A 802 15.24 -20.22 -1.41
CA PRO A 802 14.54 -19.34 -2.34
C PRO A 802 13.44 -18.56 -1.61
N ARG A 803 13.11 -17.32 -1.98
CA ARG A 803 12.10 -16.52 -1.25
C ARG A 803 10.68 -17.15 -1.27
N ARG A 804 9.96 -17.05 -0.14
CA ARG A 804 8.66 -17.70 0.19
C ARG A 804 7.62 -17.57 -0.94
N PRO A 805 6.91 -18.65 -1.35
CA PRO A 805 5.69 -18.52 -2.15
C PRO A 805 4.59 -17.95 -1.26
N ARG A 806 3.91 -16.87 -1.67
CA ARG A 806 2.73 -16.39 -0.94
C ARG A 806 1.50 -17.23 -1.27
N ILE A 807 0.70 -17.51 -0.25
CA ILE A 807 -0.73 -17.81 -0.39
C ILE A 807 -1.38 -16.50 -0.83
N ALA A 808 -1.97 -16.47 -2.02
CA ALA A 808 -2.62 -15.27 -2.53
C ALA A 808 -3.95 -15.06 -1.80
N ALA A 809 -4.11 -13.93 -1.10
CA ALA A 809 -5.43 -13.41 -0.75
C ALA A 809 -6.14 -13.03 -2.06
N LEU A 810 -7.31 -13.61 -2.31
CA LEU A 810 -8.12 -13.37 -3.50
C LEU A 810 -9.10 -12.22 -3.24
N SER A 811 -9.26 -11.32 -4.22
CA SER A 811 -10.29 -10.28 -4.23
C SER A 811 -11.70 -10.87 -4.14
N PRO A 812 -12.67 -10.18 -3.49
CA PRO A 812 -14.06 -10.61 -3.42
C PRO A 812 -14.71 -10.46 -4.80
N GLY A 813 -14.83 -11.55 -5.56
CA GLY A 813 -15.50 -11.47 -6.86
C GLY A 813 -15.49 -12.69 -7.76
N PHE A 814 -14.68 -13.73 -7.54
CA PHE A 814 -14.68 -14.92 -8.40
C PHE A 814 -14.52 -16.24 -7.60
N PRO A 815 -15.29 -17.30 -7.94
CA PRO A 815 -15.22 -18.59 -7.26
C PRO A 815 -13.96 -19.40 -7.64
N ASN A 816 -13.32 -19.95 -6.60
CA ASN A 816 -12.49 -21.17 -6.54
C ASN A 816 -11.41 -21.46 -7.60
N ALA A 817 -10.14 -21.40 -7.17
CA ALA A 817 -9.15 -22.46 -7.37
C ALA A 817 -7.86 -22.18 -6.57
N ILE A 818 -7.71 -22.80 -5.41
CA ILE A 818 -6.40 -22.95 -4.75
C ILE A 818 -5.54 -23.81 -5.68
N ARG A 819 -4.56 -23.21 -6.38
CA ARG A 819 -3.61 -23.91 -7.26
C ARG A 819 -2.19 -23.81 -6.71
N LEU A 820 -1.75 -24.89 -6.06
CA LEU A 820 -0.43 -25.43 -6.36
C LEU A 820 -0.62 -26.35 -7.58
N ARG A 821 -0.26 -25.88 -8.78
CA ARG A 821 -0.02 -26.76 -9.93
C ARG A 821 1.48 -27.11 -9.92
N PRO A 822 1.89 -28.39 -9.94
CA PRO A 822 3.27 -28.74 -10.24
C PRO A 822 3.58 -28.33 -11.68
N SER A 823 4.63 -27.55 -11.89
CA SER A 823 5.18 -27.34 -13.23
C SER A 823 5.84 -28.64 -13.69
N THR A 824 5.18 -29.36 -14.59
CA THR A 824 5.73 -30.53 -15.30
C THR A 824 6.75 -30.11 -16.37
N ARG A 825 7.80 -29.37 -16.01
CA ARG A 825 8.96 -29.11 -16.88
C ARG A 825 10.22 -28.91 -16.04
N GLY A 826 10.83 -30.02 -15.62
CA GLY A 826 12.08 -30.01 -14.87
C GLY A 826 12.73 -31.38 -14.69
N ALA A 827 12.38 -32.38 -15.49
CA ALA A 827 13.12 -33.65 -15.51
C ALA A 827 14.29 -33.53 -16.50
N ARG A 828 15.43 -33.01 -16.03
CA ARG A 828 16.73 -33.28 -16.65
C ARG A 828 17.74 -33.62 -15.56
N ARG A 829 18.40 -34.76 -15.79
CA ARG A 829 19.41 -35.44 -14.98
C ARG A 829 20.43 -34.48 -14.36
N TRP A 830 20.75 -34.70 -13.09
CA TRP A 830 22.00 -34.29 -12.46
C TRP A 830 22.77 -35.53 -11.97
N PRO A 831 24.12 -35.48 -11.93
CA PRO A 831 24.98 -36.66 -11.80
C PRO A 831 25.17 -37.15 -10.35
N ASP A 832 25.37 -38.47 -10.22
CA ASP A 832 25.51 -39.30 -9.01
C ASP A 832 26.77 -39.02 -8.14
N SER A 833 27.10 -37.77 -7.84
CA SER A 833 28.27 -37.49 -7.00
C SER A 833 28.00 -36.39 -5.99
N MET A 834 27.20 -36.70 -4.95
CA MET A 834 27.26 -36.12 -3.60
C MET A 834 26.15 -36.75 -2.73
N CYS A 835 26.37 -38.00 -2.29
CA CYS A 835 25.59 -38.64 -1.22
C CYS A 835 26.58 -39.15 -0.15
N PRO A 836 26.48 -38.72 1.12
CA PRO A 836 26.83 -39.57 2.24
C PRO A 836 25.72 -40.61 2.44
N HIS A 837 26.07 -41.88 2.58
CA HIS A 837 25.13 -42.97 2.77
C HIS A 837 24.22 -42.75 4.00
N SER A 838 22.92 -42.56 3.79
CA SER A 838 21.88 -42.68 4.82
C SER A 838 20.93 -43.83 4.46
N SER A 839 20.73 -44.77 5.38
CA SER A 839 19.72 -45.82 5.24
C SER A 839 18.42 -45.35 5.87
N ALA A 840 17.48 -44.86 5.06
CA ALA A 840 16.12 -44.57 5.52
C ALA A 840 15.33 -45.88 5.67
N ARG A 841 14.85 -46.20 6.88
CA ARG A 841 13.89 -47.29 7.08
C ARG A 841 12.48 -46.72 7.05
N HIS A 842 11.74 -47.01 5.98
CA HIS A 842 10.30 -46.74 5.90
C HIS A 842 9.58 -47.88 6.63
N ARG A 843 9.02 -47.64 7.82
CA ARG A 843 8.07 -48.56 8.45
C ARG A 843 6.65 -48.09 8.15
N SER A 844 6.04 -48.64 7.11
CA SER A 844 4.59 -48.60 6.92
C SER A 844 3.98 -49.82 7.59
N CYS A 845 3.23 -49.64 8.67
CA CYS A 845 2.39 -50.71 9.21
C CYS A 845 1.04 -50.65 8.49
N ASN A 846 0.91 -51.36 7.36
CA ASN A 846 -0.36 -51.57 6.68
C ASN A 846 -0.56 -53.08 6.53
N SER A 847 -1.36 -53.65 7.45
CA SER A 847 -1.81 -55.04 7.36
C SER A 847 -3.26 -55.17 7.83
N ALA A 848 -4.19 -54.86 6.93
CA ALA A 848 -5.53 -55.45 6.75
C ALA A 848 -6.08 -54.77 5.49
N GLY A 849 -6.44 -55.42 4.38
CA GLY A 849 -6.91 -56.77 4.15
C GLY A 849 -8.05 -56.60 3.16
N ALA A 850 -7.81 -56.91 1.89
CA ALA A 850 -8.74 -56.67 0.78
C ALA A 850 -10.06 -57.43 0.96
N ALA A 851 -11.18 -56.69 0.90
CA ALA A 851 -12.47 -57.05 0.31
C ALA A 851 -13.32 -55.79 0.15
#